data_AF-A0A521DE33-F1
#
_entry.id   AF-A0A521DE33-F1
#
_cell.length_a   1.000
_cell.length_b   1.000
_cell.length_c   1.000
_cell.angle_alpha   90.00
_cell.angle_beta   90.00
_cell.angle_gamma   90.00
#
_symmetry.space_group_name_H-M   'P 1'
#
loop_
_entity.id
_entity.type
_entity.pdbx_description
1 polymer ?
#
loop_
_entity_poly.entity_id
_entity_poly.type
_entity_poly.pdbx_seq_one_letter_code
_entity_poly.pdbx_strand_id
1 'polypeptide(L)'
;MNTKLDNVTTQYRKFNDNQALTEGQLNEFIDYFEDQDRLSRTRLSGVGIVCGFQSEYVELEISPALAEKSSGDRDLEIPFDTIAITQGAGVTTDGDLITLRQAGSKNSEATIDFKAKNYRYYRNYVDVVGYEHFRIGGQQIPLLELFTTQEYTKLVDGGANAGDFKPVIDIRSSLSDKVVILYLESYSNDENPCQDADCDNNGAEQVSNLKVLLADTASVSELIEKGDAKDTIYKQHNFYEKLFDSLPNIEAKRVILDTLVKTAPQLKTKFQGAISTVAELSDGFTSIAGTFNVNMNLGGQTLFDKLNPLLSGTSPGLEDYQYRYDLLKDLIDTYNEIKGLILHLNAECCPDIASFPKHLMLGNVGAKQELGGYTPLRHGFYNSPVTTSDDENYERVVMLANRFVQKVNGFQSYIGRIKITPSNLNVRLGNKAIPYYYNVDKSLLAQWNFEKTKTDRAAYNLSYHTANLAGEDFIQNPLNYNIDNNDFYRIEGHLGMPYKTALQNINDLKTQYGLAFDVIALVLNKGEKPGGEPPIREKTVSIEELRKQLTSISSDVSNRAFNSQNTLLNISKLDAQLRLLNQAEFSKEGSSEGITVVKQDPKKDDVVSELLSEFLERKSGLEHVAGVEPGGTFALIYNSETENQVLADFSLPYLCCSKKDPAFLSLPKNKLCQKDDPIAMTIVPLDGQVKAFVNGAQIPAVTQSGGQSVFDPELVNAAYFGQTITFTVNDDPVEAQMIVYAQPNVSVTTGTVSYDAPTMDENANNPDATVEFNVTGDFTGLTFTWNFDDNTPIQHNEAPANKKTHVYQLVAGEEKTFNPILTVTNANGCSTVYKLAPLKLKGQSTIACLSGMRVVIQYRDKIDTGHVCNDATFNLKGNNIVIGGVNPYPGFIGNVHLSNTNGNQDRHNRPTGDTTSASRYNEIIITQAEAKKMASQTSDGFVEFSLECALPPGNRPPTGCHQDVAYTEIFLANATVPIYKGYPNGNFLKINPCTGVTK
;
A
#
# COMPACT_ATOMS: atom_id res chain seq x y z
N MET A 1 -21.60 -2.19 70.28
CA MET A 1 -20.59 -2.63 69.29
C MET A 1 -19.23 -2.10 69.68
N ASN A 2 -18.14 -2.84 69.42
CA ASN A 2 -16.78 -2.37 69.70
C ASN A 2 -16.08 -1.92 68.41
N THR A 3 -16.14 -0.63 68.12
CA THR A 3 -15.26 0.09 67.18
C THR A 3 -13.98 0.50 67.91
N LYS A 4 -12.82 0.25 67.31
CA LYS A 4 -11.52 0.42 67.97
C LYS A 4 -10.88 1.78 67.68
N LEU A 5 -11.07 2.32 66.48
CA LEU A 5 -10.47 3.60 66.07
C LEU A 5 -11.27 4.84 66.51
N ASP A 6 -12.40 4.69 67.20
CA ASP A 6 -13.15 5.82 67.77
C ASP A 6 -12.34 6.57 68.84
N ASN A 7 -11.48 5.87 69.58
CA ASN A 7 -10.55 6.43 70.56
C ASN A 7 -9.17 5.79 70.39
N VAL A 8 -8.18 6.56 69.96
CA VAL A 8 -6.82 6.07 69.73
C VAL A 8 -5.94 6.26 70.97
N THR A 9 -5.33 5.17 71.42
CA THR A 9 -4.36 5.15 72.51
C THR A 9 -3.03 5.73 72.05
N THR A 10 -2.54 6.78 72.71
CA THR A 10 -1.34 7.54 72.28
C THR A 10 -0.10 7.31 73.12
N GLN A 11 -0.21 6.56 74.23
CA GLN A 11 0.89 6.26 75.13
C GLN A 11 0.77 4.84 75.68
N TYR A 12 1.90 4.22 76.01
CA TYR A 12 1.95 2.99 76.79
C TYR A 12 3.05 3.08 77.84
N ARG A 13 2.94 2.28 78.90
CA ARG A 13 3.94 2.23 79.98
C ARG A 13 4.95 1.12 79.72
N LYS A 14 6.24 1.43 79.83
CA LYS A 14 7.33 0.44 79.83
C LYS A 14 7.33 -0.33 81.16
N PHE A 15 7.50 -1.65 81.10
CA PHE A 15 7.63 -2.49 82.29
C PHE A 15 8.94 -2.24 83.04
N ASN A 16 8.86 -2.12 84.37
CA ASN A 16 10.00 -2.02 85.28
C ASN A 16 10.20 -3.32 86.08
N ASP A 17 11.43 -3.56 86.53
CA ASP A 17 11.75 -4.71 87.38
C ASP A 17 10.91 -4.72 88.66
N ASN A 18 10.37 -5.89 89.01
CA ASN A 18 9.50 -6.13 90.18
C ASN A 18 8.19 -5.31 90.20
N GLN A 19 7.73 -4.81 89.06
CA GLN A 19 6.45 -4.11 88.94
C GLN A 19 5.25 -5.07 89.03
N ALA A 20 4.24 -4.71 89.83
CA ALA A 20 2.91 -5.31 89.76
C ALA A 20 2.08 -4.60 88.66
N LEU A 21 1.49 -5.35 87.74
CA LEU A 21 0.72 -4.82 86.60
C LEU A 21 -0.78 -4.84 86.89
N THR A 22 -1.49 -3.77 86.53
CA THR A 22 -2.96 -3.72 86.55
C THR A 22 -3.54 -4.08 85.19
N GLU A 23 -4.82 -4.49 85.14
CA GLU A 23 -5.53 -4.74 83.87
C GLU A 23 -5.44 -3.55 82.91
N GLY A 24 -5.60 -2.32 83.41
CA GLY A 24 -5.54 -1.11 82.60
C GLY A 24 -4.16 -0.88 82.00
N GLN A 25 -3.09 -1.29 82.69
CA GLN A 25 -1.72 -1.20 82.16
C GLN A 25 -1.44 -2.25 81.08
N LEU A 26 -2.03 -3.44 81.19
CA LEU A 26 -1.91 -4.50 80.20
C LEU A 26 -2.75 -4.20 78.95
N ASN A 27 -4.00 -3.76 79.14
CA ASN A 27 -4.89 -3.39 78.05
C ASN A 27 -4.39 -2.14 77.31
N GLU A 28 -3.92 -1.10 78.01
CA GLU A 28 -3.30 0.08 77.37
C GLU A 28 -2.12 -0.29 76.45
N PHE A 29 -1.29 -1.27 76.87
CA PHE A 29 -0.21 -1.77 76.04
C PHE A 29 -0.74 -2.46 74.78
N ILE A 30 -1.75 -3.32 74.90
CA ILE A 30 -2.36 -4.03 73.76
C ILE A 30 -3.05 -3.04 72.82
N ASP A 31 -3.90 -2.16 73.36
CA ASP A 31 -4.67 -1.17 72.62
C ASP A 31 -3.73 -0.25 71.82
N TYR A 32 -2.63 0.22 72.43
CA TYR A 32 -1.65 1.05 71.71
C TYR A 32 -1.11 0.37 70.45
N PHE A 33 -0.66 -0.89 70.54
CA PHE A 33 -0.12 -1.60 69.38
C PHE A 33 -1.20 -2.02 68.38
N GLU A 34 -2.40 -2.37 68.86
CA GLU A 34 -3.54 -2.66 68.00
C GLU A 34 -3.95 -1.43 67.19
N ASP A 35 -4.03 -0.26 67.83
CA ASP A 35 -4.35 1.01 67.19
C ASP A 35 -3.30 1.37 66.13
N GLN A 36 -2.01 1.24 66.45
CA GLN A 36 -0.93 1.49 65.49
C GLN A 36 -0.99 0.53 64.28
N ASP A 37 -1.32 -0.75 64.49
CA ASP A 37 -1.47 -1.72 63.41
C ASP A 37 -2.69 -1.41 62.51
N ARG A 38 -3.84 -1.07 63.12
CA ARG A 38 -5.06 -0.66 62.40
C ARG A 38 -4.84 0.61 61.58
N LEU A 39 -4.20 1.62 62.17
CA LEU A 39 -3.83 2.86 61.48
C LEU A 39 -2.82 2.60 60.36
N SER A 40 -1.85 1.72 60.57
CA SER A 40 -0.89 1.35 59.51
C SER A 40 -1.60 0.74 58.31
N ARG A 41 -2.55 -0.19 58.52
CA ARG A 41 -3.31 -0.82 57.44
C ARG A 41 -4.21 0.18 56.71
N THR A 42 -5.01 0.95 57.45
CA THR A 42 -5.97 1.90 56.85
C THR A 42 -5.31 3.11 56.18
N ARG A 43 -4.21 3.64 56.74
CA ARG A 43 -3.57 4.87 56.26
C ARG A 43 -2.44 4.63 55.26
N LEU A 44 -1.75 3.49 55.32
CA LEU A 44 -0.61 3.19 54.43
C LEU A 44 -0.93 2.16 53.34
N SER A 45 -1.99 1.36 53.48
CA SER A 45 -2.42 0.43 52.43
C SER A 45 -3.71 0.90 51.76
N GLY A 46 -4.79 1.02 52.52
CA GLY A 46 -6.11 1.36 52.00
C GLY A 46 -7.23 0.57 52.68
N VAL A 47 -8.47 0.78 52.22
CA VAL A 47 -9.68 0.16 52.77
C VAL A 47 -10.55 -0.43 51.66
N GLY A 48 -11.45 -1.34 52.00
CA GLY A 48 -12.34 -2.03 51.07
C GLY A 48 -11.83 -3.43 50.66
N ILE A 49 -12.29 -3.94 49.52
CA ILE A 49 -11.97 -5.31 49.08
C ILE A 49 -10.69 -5.32 48.27
N VAL A 50 -9.63 -5.96 48.79
CA VAL A 50 -8.34 -6.09 48.13
C VAL A 50 -8.40 -7.10 46.98
N CYS A 51 -8.96 -8.29 47.25
CA CYS A 51 -9.09 -9.36 46.27
C CYS A 51 -10.12 -10.42 46.70
N GLY A 52 -10.58 -11.22 45.73
CA GLY A 52 -11.48 -12.35 45.99
C GLY A 52 -12.89 -11.94 46.38
N PHE A 53 -13.53 -12.73 47.24
CA PHE A 53 -14.94 -12.54 47.64
C PHE A 53 -15.90 -12.43 46.45
N GLN A 54 -15.73 -13.33 45.49
CA GLN A 54 -16.66 -13.52 44.38
C GLN A 54 -17.76 -14.45 44.83
N SER A 55 -19.01 -14.06 44.59
CA SER A 55 -20.18 -14.86 44.94
C SER A 55 -20.88 -15.41 43.70
N GLU A 56 -21.18 -16.69 43.69
CA GLU A 56 -21.91 -17.39 42.62
C GLU A 56 -23.00 -18.28 43.23
N TYR A 57 -24.14 -18.41 42.56
CA TYR A 57 -25.13 -19.43 42.90
C TYR A 57 -24.85 -20.69 42.08
N VAL A 58 -24.50 -21.79 42.75
CA VAL A 58 -24.15 -23.05 42.11
C VAL A 58 -25.42 -23.87 41.89
N GLU A 59 -25.95 -23.78 40.68
CA GLU A 59 -27.13 -24.54 40.26
C GLU A 59 -26.79 -26.00 39.91
N LEU A 60 -27.75 -26.89 40.13
CA LEU A 60 -27.72 -28.24 39.59
C LEU A 60 -27.88 -28.19 38.06
N GLU A 61 -26.83 -27.90 37.30
CA GLU A 61 -26.83 -28.19 35.87
C GLU A 61 -26.47 -29.67 35.64
N ILE A 62 -27.48 -30.46 35.28
CA ILE A 62 -27.27 -31.80 34.72
C ILE A 62 -26.71 -31.63 33.30
N SER A 63 -25.40 -31.38 33.18
CA SER A 63 -24.68 -31.62 31.93
C SER A 63 -24.38 -33.13 31.82
N PRO A 64 -24.66 -33.80 30.68
CA PRO A 64 -24.39 -35.24 30.50
C PRO A 64 -22.92 -35.65 30.72
N ALA A 65 -22.00 -34.69 30.78
CA ALA A 65 -20.57 -34.89 30.91
C ALA A 65 -20.08 -35.24 32.34
N LEU A 66 -20.91 -35.10 33.39
CA LEU A 66 -20.52 -35.45 34.77
C LEU A 66 -20.80 -36.93 35.14
N ALA A 67 -21.34 -37.73 34.23
CA ALA A 67 -21.56 -39.16 34.46
C ALA A 67 -20.30 -40.04 34.33
N GLU A 68 -19.14 -39.50 33.90
CA GLU A 68 -17.96 -40.33 33.58
C GLU A 68 -16.67 -40.05 34.37
N LYS A 69 -16.67 -39.21 35.41
CA LYS A 69 -15.48 -39.05 36.27
C LYS A 69 -15.80 -38.91 37.74
N SER A 70 -16.09 -40.05 38.37
CA SER A 70 -15.89 -40.24 39.81
C SER A 70 -15.64 -41.72 40.13
N SER A 71 -14.53 -42.25 39.60
CA SER A 71 -13.91 -43.46 40.15
C SER A 71 -12.66 -43.04 40.94
N GLY A 72 -12.85 -42.82 42.25
CA GLY A 72 -11.73 -42.75 43.20
C GLY A 72 -11.60 -41.46 44.00
N ASP A 73 -12.64 -41.06 44.74
CA ASP A 73 -12.49 -40.65 46.15
C ASP A 73 -13.89 -40.64 46.78
N ARG A 74 -14.05 -41.20 47.98
CA ARG A 74 -15.31 -41.13 48.74
C ARG A 74 -15.21 -39.89 49.63
N ASP A 75 -16.15 -38.95 49.46
CA ASP A 75 -16.38 -37.69 50.21
C ASP A 75 -16.15 -36.37 49.44
N LEU A 76 -16.54 -36.30 48.16
CA LEU A 76 -16.80 -35.02 47.48
C LEU A 76 -18.31 -34.77 47.45
N GLU A 77 -18.84 -34.09 48.48
CA GLU A 77 -20.18 -33.50 48.44
C GLU A 77 -20.17 -32.42 47.35
N ILE A 78 -20.81 -32.68 46.21
CA ILE A 78 -20.90 -31.70 45.12
C ILE A 78 -21.88 -30.61 45.59
N PRO A 79 -21.46 -29.34 45.75
CA PRO A 79 -22.21 -28.33 46.49
C PRO A 79 -23.27 -27.66 45.59
N PHE A 80 -24.31 -28.41 45.21
CA PHE A 80 -25.45 -27.87 44.48
C PHE A 80 -26.42 -27.11 45.40
N ASP A 81 -27.15 -26.15 44.82
CA ASP A 81 -28.12 -25.30 45.50
C ASP A 81 -27.49 -24.51 46.66
N THR A 82 -26.26 -24.04 46.44
CA THR A 82 -25.50 -23.25 47.40
C THR A 82 -25.09 -21.91 46.81
N ILE A 83 -24.89 -20.91 47.68
CA ILE A 83 -24.12 -19.72 47.33
C ILE A 83 -22.66 -20.01 47.65
N ALA A 84 -21.82 -20.07 46.62
CA ALA A 84 -20.38 -20.18 46.77
C ALA A 84 -19.77 -18.78 46.90
N ILE A 85 -18.93 -18.56 47.92
CA ILE A 85 -18.12 -17.33 48.05
C ILE A 85 -16.65 -17.72 48.08
N THR A 86 -15.86 -17.18 47.15
CA THR A 86 -14.41 -17.41 47.11
C THR A 86 -13.70 -16.74 48.28
N GLN A 87 -12.58 -17.33 48.70
CA GLN A 87 -11.70 -16.70 49.67
C GLN A 87 -11.14 -15.37 49.12
N GLY A 88 -10.86 -14.45 50.03
CA GLY A 88 -10.41 -13.11 49.70
C GLY A 88 -9.87 -12.36 50.90
N ALA A 89 -9.46 -11.12 50.67
CA ALA A 89 -8.99 -10.21 51.70
C ALA A 89 -9.67 -8.86 51.53
N GLY A 90 -10.05 -8.25 52.65
CA GLY A 90 -10.56 -6.88 52.67
C GLY A 90 -10.26 -6.21 54.01
N VAL A 91 -10.23 -4.88 54.00
CA VAL A 91 -9.93 -4.06 55.18
C VAL A 91 -11.10 -3.13 55.43
N THR A 92 -11.68 -3.14 56.62
CA THR A 92 -12.75 -2.19 56.99
C THR A 92 -12.18 -0.81 57.32
N THR A 93 -13.04 0.21 57.44
CA THR A 93 -12.58 1.54 57.85
C THR A 93 -12.17 1.66 59.32
N ASP A 94 -12.54 0.68 60.17
CA ASP A 94 -12.00 0.53 61.53
C ASP A 94 -10.68 -0.28 61.56
N GLY A 95 -10.17 -0.64 60.38
CA GLY A 95 -8.93 -1.40 60.24
C GLY A 95 -9.08 -2.87 60.65
N ASP A 96 -10.22 -3.52 60.44
CA ASP A 96 -10.32 -4.97 60.58
C ASP A 96 -9.90 -5.68 59.29
N LEU A 97 -9.09 -6.74 59.40
CA LEU A 97 -8.78 -7.63 58.28
C LEU A 97 -9.88 -8.71 58.17
N ILE A 98 -10.63 -8.66 57.08
CA ILE A 98 -11.68 -9.63 56.76
C ILE A 98 -11.11 -10.68 55.81
N THR A 99 -11.27 -11.94 56.21
CA THR A 99 -11.05 -13.15 55.41
C THR A 99 -12.18 -14.13 55.76
N LEU A 100 -12.59 -15.00 54.84
CA LEU A 100 -13.51 -16.08 55.21
C LEU A 100 -12.81 -17.02 56.21
N ARG A 101 -13.57 -17.52 57.19
CA ARG A 101 -13.08 -18.37 58.28
C ARG A 101 -13.84 -19.70 58.31
N GLN A 102 -13.13 -20.78 58.60
CA GLN A 102 -13.69 -22.09 58.97
C GLN A 102 -13.22 -22.45 60.39
N ALA A 103 -14.06 -23.10 61.20
CA ALA A 103 -13.69 -23.45 62.56
C ALA A 103 -12.49 -24.41 62.58
N GLY A 104 -11.49 -24.08 63.41
CA GLY A 104 -10.28 -24.90 63.61
C GLY A 104 -10.48 -26.03 64.61
N SER A 105 -9.37 -26.63 65.05
CA SER A 105 -9.37 -27.74 66.01
C SER A 105 -9.75 -27.30 67.44
N LYS A 106 -9.59 -26.01 67.77
CA LYS A 106 -10.06 -25.40 69.03
C LYS A 106 -11.12 -24.34 68.72
N ASN A 107 -11.97 -24.06 69.71
CA ASN A 107 -13.01 -23.03 69.58
C ASN A 107 -12.44 -21.61 69.31
N SER A 108 -11.20 -21.33 69.71
CA SER A 108 -10.52 -20.05 69.49
C SER A 108 -9.69 -19.98 68.19
N GLU A 109 -9.65 -21.06 67.39
CA GLU A 109 -8.85 -21.15 66.18
C GLU A 109 -9.74 -21.16 64.92
N ALA A 110 -9.26 -20.54 63.84
CA ALA A 110 -9.93 -20.55 62.55
C ALA A 110 -8.92 -20.83 61.41
N THR A 111 -9.33 -21.67 60.46
CA THR A 111 -8.59 -21.94 59.22
C THR A 111 -9.02 -20.93 58.15
N ILE A 112 -8.06 -20.44 57.36
CA ILE A 112 -8.28 -19.51 56.25
C ILE A 112 -7.78 -20.03 54.90
N ASP A 113 -7.01 -21.13 54.89
CA ASP A 113 -6.47 -21.74 53.68
C ASP A 113 -7.51 -22.67 53.02
N PHE A 114 -8.40 -22.08 52.23
CA PHE A 114 -9.36 -22.78 51.38
C PHE A 114 -9.78 -21.88 50.20
N LYS A 115 -10.34 -22.48 49.14
CA LYS A 115 -10.70 -21.74 47.92
C LYS A 115 -12.03 -21.00 48.02
N ALA A 116 -13.05 -21.62 48.60
CA ALA A 116 -14.39 -21.06 48.72
C ALA A 116 -15.18 -21.71 49.87
N LYS A 117 -16.24 -21.04 50.34
CA LYS A 117 -17.27 -21.61 51.23
C LYS A 117 -18.61 -21.67 50.50
N ASN A 118 -19.33 -22.78 50.67
CA ASN A 118 -20.64 -23.03 50.08
C ASN A 118 -21.73 -22.95 51.15
N TYR A 119 -22.60 -21.95 51.03
CA TYR A 119 -23.68 -21.70 51.99
C TYR A 119 -24.98 -22.31 51.48
N ARG A 120 -25.58 -23.20 52.28
CA ARG A 120 -26.75 -24.00 51.92
C ARG A 120 -28.02 -23.58 52.66
N TYR A 121 -27.86 -22.97 53.84
CA TYR A 121 -28.97 -22.58 54.69
C TYR A 121 -28.92 -21.08 55.00
N TYR A 122 -30.07 -20.50 55.30
CA TYR A 122 -30.19 -19.14 55.78
C TYR A 122 -31.25 -19.02 56.88
N ARG A 123 -31.18 -17.96 57.68
CA ARG A 123 -32.26 -17.55 58.60
C ARG A 123 -32.34 -16.03 58.71
N ASN A 124 -33.41 -15.49 59.28
CA ASN A 124 -33.49 -14.05 59.57
C ASN A 124 -32.42 -13.66 60.60
N TYR A 125 -31.67 -12.60 60.31
CA TYR A 125 -30.66 -12.06 61.19
C TYR A 125 -31.22 -10.89 62.02
N VAL A 126 -31.00 -10.95 63.33
CA VAL A 126 -31.30 -9.86 64.26
C VAL A 126 -29.99 -9.38 64.84
N ASP A 127 -29.66 -8.13 64.54
CA ASP A 127 -28.50 -7.45 65.08
C ASP A 127 -28.75 -7.08 66.54
N VAL A 128 -28.20 -7.90 67.44
CA VAL A 128 -28.29 -7.70 68.89
C VAL A 128 -27.31 -6.66 69.41
N VAL A 129 -26.27 -6.34 68.62
CA VAL A 129 -25.17 -5.44 69.00
C VAL A 129 -25.49 -3.97 68.68
N GLY A 130 -26.50 -3.71 67.83
CA GLY A 130 -27.00 -2.38 67.54
C GLY A 130 -26.13 -1.60 66.54
N TYR A 131 -25.66 -2.26 65.49
CA TYR A 131 -24.86 -1.65 64.44
C TYR A 131 -25.66 -0.63 63.61
N GLU A 132 -25.29 0.64 63.70
CA GLU A 132 -26.00 1.77 63.09
C GLU A 132 -26.03 1.70 61.56
N HIS A 133 -25.00 1.13 60.93
CA HIS A 133 -24.92 0.97 59.48
C HIS A 133 -25.94 0.01 58.88
N PHE A 134 -26.73 -0.69 59.69
CA PHE A 134 -27.86 -1.50 59.22
C PHE A 134 -29.22 -0.91 59.57
N ARG A 135 -29.28 0.37 59.96
CA ARG A 135 -30.50 0.99 60.49
C ARG A 135 -30.94 2.24 59.72
N ILE A 136 -32.26 2.42 59.66
CA ILE A 136 -32.92 3.63 59.17
C ILE A 136 -33.95 4.03 60.22
N GLY A 137 -33.81 5.22 60.80
CA GLY A 137 -34.69 5.70 61.86
C GLY A 137 -34.68 4.80 63.10
N GLY A 138 -33.54 4.20 63.42
CA GLY A 138 -33.34 3.25 64.50
C GLY A 138 -33.78 1.81 64.21
N GLN A 139 -34.47 1.56 63.08
CA GLN A 139 -34.95 0.23 62.72
C GLN A 139 -33.98 -0.50 61.79
N GLN A 140 -33.68 -1.76 62.10
CA GLN A 140 -32.82 -2.60 61.26
C GLN A 140 -33.50 -2.89 59.92
N ILE A 141 -32.74 -2.87 58.83
CA ILE A 141 -33.20 -3.39 57.53
C ILE A 141 -33.33 -4.93 57.56
N PRO A 142 -34.14 -5.53 56.65
CA PRO A 142 -34.22 -6.98 56.54
C PRO A 142 -32.87 -7.60 56.16
N LEU A 143 -32.38 -8.53 56.98
CA LEU A 143 -31.11 -9.24 56.79
C LEU A 143 -31.30 -10.74 56.96
N LEU A 144 -30.63 -11.53 56.12
CA LEU A 144 -30.58 -12.99 56.22
C LEU A 144 -29.15 -13.44 56.50
N GLU A 145 -28.90 -14.26 57.52
CA GLU A 145 -27.59 -14.86 57.83
C GLU A 145 -27.45 -16.19 57.09
N LEU A 146 -26.32 -16.40 56.40
CA LEU A 146 -25.98 -17.60 55.65
C LEU A 146 -25.14 -18.59 56.46
N PHE A 147 -25.40 -19.88 56.25
CA PHE A 147 -24.71 -20.99 56.92
C PHE A 147 -24.31 -22.09 55.93
N THR A 148 -23.10 -22.60 56.11
CA THR A 148 -22.65 -23.86 55.50
C THR A 148 -23.35 -25.06 56.15
N THR A 149 -23.33 -26.22 55.50
CA THR A 149 -23.86 -27.47 56.07
C THR A 149 -23.22 -27.78 57.43
N GLN A 150 -21.91 -27.59 57.54
CA GLN A 150 -21.15 -27.85 58.78
C GLN A 150 -21.58 -26.92 59.93
N GLU A 151 -21.76 -25.62 59.64
CA GLU A 151 -22.20 -24.64 60.65
C GLU A 151 -23.64 -24.91 61.10
N TYR A 152 -24.53 -25.24 60.16
CA TYR A 152 -25.90 -25.64 60.46
C TYR A 152 -25.95 -26.86 61.39
N THR A 153 -25.24 -27.94 61.06
CA THR A 153 -25.19 -29.16 61.89
C THR A 153 -24.64 -28.85 63.27
N LYS A 154 -23.54 -28.09 63.38
CA LYS A 154 -22.95 -27.70 64.66
C LYS A 154 -23.93 -26.91 65.54
N LEU A 155 -24.71 -26.00 64.95
CA LEU A 155 -25.68 -25.20 65.70
C LEU A 155 -26.87 -26.03 66.17
N VAL A 156 -27.40 -26.93 65.34
CA VAL A 156 -28.51 -27.82 65.70
C VAL A 156 -28.09 -28.83 66.77
N ASP A 157 -26.91 -29.42 66.65
CA ASP A 157 -26.33 -30.31 67.67
C ASP A 157 -26.07 -29.57 68.99
N GLY A 158 -25.76 -28.27 68.90
CA GLY A 158 -25.63 -27.35 70.03
C GLY A 158 -26.95 -26.86 70.63
N GLY A 159 -28.10 -27.35 70.15
CA GLY A 159 -29.43 -27.04 70.70
C GLY A 159 -30.22 -25.96 69.97
N ALA A 160 -29.75 -25.47 68.81
CA ALA A 160 -30.54 -24.56 67.97
C ALA A 160 -31.73 -25.29 67.32
N ASN A 161 -32.87 -24.60 67.17
CA ASN A 161 -34.04 -25.17 66.52
C ASN A 161 -33.82 -25.28 65.00
N ALA A 162 -33.84 -26.50 64.48
CA ALA A 162 -33.66 -26.77 63.04
C ALA A 162 -34.70 -26.04 62.15
N GLY A 163 -35.91 -25.78 62.67
CA GLY A 163 -36.97 -25.08 61.93
C GLY A 163 -36.71 -23.60 61.67
N ASP A 164 -35.73 -23.00 62.34
CA ASP A 164 -35.36 -21.60 62.13
C ASP A 164 -34.52 -21.39 60.86
N PHE A 165 -33.96 -22.47 60.31
CA PHE A 165 -33.11 -22.46 59.12
C PHE A 165 -33.90 -22.90 57.89
N LYS A 166 -33.74 -22.17 56.79
CA LYS A 166 -34.35 -22.44 55.49
C LYS A 166 -33.27 -22.70 54.44
N PRO A 167 -33.49 -23.61 53.47
CA PRO A 167 -32.51 -23.85 52.42
C PRO A 167 -32.46 -22.68 51.43
N VAL A 168 -31.28 -22.33 50.95
CA VAL A 168 -31.04 -21.22 50.01
C VAL A 168 -31.84 -21.38 48.70
N ILE A 169 -32.12 -22.62 48.27
CA ILE A 169 -32.95 -22.91 47.10
C ILE A 169 -34.34 -22.25 47.17
N ASP A 170 -34.90 -22.05 48.38
CA ASP A 170 -36.21 -21.44 48.56
C ASP A 170 -36.27 -19.98 48.11
N ILE A 171 -35.10 -19.31 48.03
CA ILE A 171 -34.97 -17.91 47.60
C ILE A 171 -34.28 -17.77 46.23
N ARG A 172 -34.05 -18.87 45.50
CA ARG A 172 -33.34 -18.91 44.20
C ARG A 172 -33.79 -17.83 43.22
N SER A 173 -35.10 -17.63 43.08
CA SER A 173 -35.66 -16.65 42.12
C SER A 173 -35.35 -15.19 42.47
N SER A 174 -34.94 -14.91 43.71
CA SER A 174 -34.60 -13.57 44.19
C SER A 174 -33.10 -13.37 44.43
N LEU A 175 -32.27 -14.41 44.28
CA LEU A 175 -30.85 -14.35 44.64
C LEU A 175 -30.07 -13.29 43.84
N SER A 176 -30.38 -13.10 42.56
CA SER A 176 -29.74 -12.07 41.74
C SER A 176 -30.01 -10.64 42.24
N ASP A 177 -31.07 -10.42 43.03
CA ASP A 177 -31.39 -9.15 43.69
C ASP A 177 -30.90 -9.06 45.14
N LYS A 178 -30.16 -10.07 45.62
CA LYS A 178 -29.54 -10.05 46.95
C LYS A 178 -28.10 -9.56 46.86
N VAL A 179 -27.75 -8.61 47.73
CA VAL A 179 -26.38 -8.15 47.96
C VAL A 179 -25.78 -8.97 49.10
N VAL A 180 -24.55 -9.45 48.90
CA VAL A 180 -23.82 -10.15 49.96
C VAL A 180 -23.04 -9.15 50.81
N ILE A 181 -23.16 -9.27 52.13
CA ILE A 181 -22.47 -8.42 53.10
C ILE A 181 -21.65 -9.30 54.04
N LEU A 182 -20.33 -9.09 54.08
CA LEU A 182 -19.47 -9.65 55.11
C LEU A 182 -19.50 -8.71 56.31
N TYR A 183 -19.96 -9.18 57.47
CA TYR A 183 -20.12 -8.37 58.66
C TYR A 183 -19.31 -8.96 59.82
N LEU A 184 -18.39 -8.18 60.38
CA LEU A 184 -17.62 -8.56 61.56
C LEU A 184 -18.34 -8.09 62.82
N GLU A 185 -19.15 -8.96 63.38
CA GLU A 185 -19.84 -8.73 64.64
C GLU A 185 -18.83 -8.80 65.80
N SER A 186 -18.50 -7.66 66.41
CA SER A 186 -17.54 -7.58 67.51
C SER A 186 -18.07 -6.82 68.72
N TYR A 187 -17.93 -7.42 69.90
CA TYR A 187 -18.40 -6.92 71.19
C TYR A 187 -17.64 -7.59 72.36
N SER A 188 -17.66 -6.95 73.53
CA SER A 188 -17.20 -7.56 74.78
C SER A 188 -18.31 -8.41 75.37
N ASN A 189 -18.03 -9.68 75.62
CA ASN A 189 -18.93 -10.59 76.31
C ASN A 189 -18.51 -10.66 77.78
N ASP A 190 -19.09 -9.78 78.58
CA ASP A 190 -18.85 -9.74 80.02
C ASP A 190 -19.60 -10.91 80.67
N GLU A 191 -18.87 -11.88 81.25
CA GLU A 191 -19.51 -13.00 81.94
C GLU A 191 -20.38 -12.50 83.12
N ASN A 192 -21.58 -13.08 83.27
CA ASN A 192 -22.39 -12.83 84.45
C ASN A 192 -21.64 -13.29 85.72
N PRO A 193 -21.69 -12.54 86.84
CA PRO A 193 -20.99 -12.92 88.06
C PRO A 193 -21.41 -14.31 88.55
N CYS A 194 -20.44 -15.23 88.64
CA CYS A 194 -20.56 -16.61 89.10
C CYS A 194 -21.34 -16.74 90.43
N GLN A 195 -22.19 -17.76 90.55
CA GLN A 195 -22.78 -18.21 91.83
C GLN A 195 -22.04 -19.40 92.49
N ASP A 196 -20.91 -19.87 91.96
CA ASP A 196 -20.16 -21.00 92.53
C ASP A 196 -18.65 -20.71 92.74
N ALA A 197 -18.07 -21.43 93.71
CA ALA A 197 -16.84 -21.10 94.45
C ALA A 197 -15.50 -21.39 93.75
N ASP A 198 -15.46 -21.57 92.43
CA ASP A 198 -14.23 -21.86 91.67
C ASP A 198 -14.10 -20.94 90.44
N CYS A 199 -14.41 -19.66 90.64
CA CYS A 199 -14.39 -18.64 89.62
C CYS A 199 -12.94 -18.10 89.49
N ASP A 200 -12.10 -18.82 88.73
CA ASP A 200 -10.91 -18.22 88.14
C ASP A 200 -11.41 -17.05 87.25
N ASN A 201 -11.08 -15.82 87.65
CA ASN A 201 -11.48 -14.57 86.98
C ASN A 201 -10.93 -14.52 85.54
N ASN A 202 -11.61 -15.19 84.62
CA ASN A 202 -11.37 -15.08 83.19
C ASN A 202 -11.88 -13.69 82.77
N GLY A 203 -10.99 -12.81 82.30
CA GLY A 203 -11.39 -11.50 81.80
C GLY A 203 -12.47 -11.59 80.71
N ALA A 204 -13.20 -10.50 80.45
CA ALA A 204 -14.29 -10.49 79.49
C ALA A 204 -13.83 -10.98 78.10
N GLU A 205 -14.57 -11.93 77.53
CA GLU A 205 -14.26 -12.51 76.22
C GLU A 205 -14.49 -11.46 75.13
N GLN A 206 -13.47 -11.21 74.31
CA GLN A 206 -13.60 -10.34 73.14
C GLN A 206 -14.08 -11.15 71.95
N VAL A 207 -15.35 -10.97 71.57
CA VAL A 207 -15.98 -11.71 70.48
C VAL A 207 -15.68 -11.03 69.14
N SER A 208 -15.36 -11.84 68.12
CA SER A 208 -15.14 -11.41 66.74
C SER A 208 -15.70 -12.45 65.77
N ASN A 209 -16.99 -12.35 65.46
CA ASN A 209 -17.69 -13.31 64.61
C ASN A 209 -17.91 -12.74 63.21
N LEU A 210 -17.33 -13.40 62.20
CA LEU A 210 -17.62 -13.05 60.81
C LEU A 210 -18.95 -13.69 60.38
N LYS A 211 -19.93 -12.84 60.11
CA LYS A 211 -21.25 -13.16 59.57
C LYS A 211 -21.25 -12.95 58.05
N VAL A 212 -21.93 -13.82 57.32
CA VAL A 212 -22.24 -13.62 55.90
C VAL A 212 -23.73 -13.36 55.79
N LEU A 213 -24.07 -12.15 55.36
CA LEU A 213 -25.46 -11.68 55.32
C LEU A 213 -25.92 -11.47 53.88
N LEU A 214 -27.23 -11.57 53.64
CA LEU A 214 -27.91 -11.15 52.42
C LEU A 214 -28.92 -10.05 52.74
N ALA A 215 -29.01 -9.06 51.86
CA ALA A 215 -30.01 -7.99 51.88
C ALA A 215 -30.54 -7.73 50.47
N ASP A 216 -31.78 -7.27 50.33
CA ASP A 216 -32.31 -6.84 49.03
C ASP A 216 -31.57 -5.59 48.52
N THR A 217 -31.25 -5.53 47.21
CA THR A 217 -30.61 -4.37 46.56
C THR A 217 -31.30 -3.05 46.93
N ALA A 218 -32.64 -3.05 46.93
CA ALA A 218 -33.44 -1.88 47.29
C ALA A 218 -33.23 -1.44 48.75
N SER A 219 -33.16 -2.40 49.69
CA SER A 219 -32.93 -2.12 51.12
C SER A 219 -31.54 -1.54 51.35
N VAL A 220 -30.51 -2.10 50.69
CA VAL A 220 -29.14 -1.58 50.79
C VAL A 220 -29.03 -0.20 50.12
N SER A 221 -29.68 0.02 48.98
CA SER A 221 -29.69 1.33 48.32
C SER A 221 -30.34 2.39 49.21
N GLU A 222 -31.48 2.08 49.83
CA GLU A 222 -32.12 2.99 50.78
C GLU A 222 -31.26 3.22 52.03
N LEU A 223 -30.59 2.19 52.53
CA LEU A 223 -29.65 2.29 53.64
C LEU A 223 -28.49 3.24 53.32
N ILE A 224 -27.90 3.13 52.12
CA ILE A 224 -26.87 4.07 51.67
C ILE A 224 -27.44 5.48 51.66
N GLU A 225 -28.61 5.73 51.08
CA GLU A 225 -29.18 7.09 51.00
C GLU A 225 -29.58 7.66 52.38
N LYS A 226 -30.38 6.92 53.15
CA LYS A 226 -31.12 7.40 54.31
C LYS A 226 -30.71 6.77 55.64
N GLY A 227 -29.76 5.83 55.64
CA GLY A 227 -29.29 5.14 56.84
C GLY A 227 -28.81 6.08 57.94
N ASP A 228 -28.89 5.59 59.18
CA ASP A 228 -28.52 6.34 60.39
C ASP A 228 -27.02 6.66 60.40
N ALA A 229 -26.19 5.74 59.91
CA ALA A 229 -24.76 5.96 59.62
C ALA A 229 -24.51 6.11 58.09
N LYS A 230 -23.44 6.81 57.72
CA LYS A 230 -23.14 7.17 56.33
C LYS A 230 -21.87 6.48 55.82
N ASP A 231 -22.01 5.71 54.76
CA ASP A 231 -20.87 5.28 53.95
C ASP A 231 -20.50 6.38 52.93
N THR A 232 -19.64 7.30 53.34
CA THR A 232 -19.25 8.44 52.50
C THR A 232 -18.30 8.03 51.39
N ILE A 233 -17.43 7.05 51.65
CA ILE A 233 -16.48 6.53 50.66
C ILE A 233 -17.25 5.85 49.54
N TYR A 234 -18.06 4.82 49.81
CA TYR A 234 -18.79 4.12 48.75
C TYR A 234 -19.65 5.09 47.92
N LYS A 235 -20.32 6.06 48.56
CA LYS A 235 -21.11 7.08 47.86
C LYS A 235 -20.30 7.91 46.89
N GLN A 236 -19.13 8.41 47.33
CA GLN A 236 -18.30 9.28 46.51
C GLN A 236 -17.80 8.56 45.25
N HIS A 237 -17.32 7.33 45.40
CA HIS A 237 -16.78 6.55 44.29
C HIS A 237 -17.87 6.00 43.37
N ASN A 238 -19.02 5.57 43.91
CA ASN A 238 -20.20 5.23 43.12
C ASN A 238 -20.74 6.44 42.33
N PHE A 239 -20.58 7.65 42.86
CA PHE A 239 -20.94 8.87 42.13
C PHE A 239 -20.02 9.11 40.94
N TYR A 240 -18.72 8.79 41.03
CA TYR A 240 -17.79 8.87 39.89
C TYR A 240 -18.16 7.89 38.77
N GLU A 241 -18.56 6.66 39.11
CA GLU A 241 -19.09 5.67 38.16
C GLU A 241 -20.34 6.21 37.44
N LYS A 242 -21.32 6.70 38.20
CA LYS A 242 -22.54 7.32 37.63
C LYS A 242 -22.24 8.53 36.77
N LEU A 243 -21.27 9.37 37.17
CA LEU A 243 -20.83 10.50 36.37
C LEU A 243 -20.30 9.99 35.04
N PHE A 244 -19.33 9.07 35.03
CA PHE A 244 -18.74 8.52 33.81
C PHE A 244 -19.79 7.96 32.85
N ASP A 245 -20.77 7.19 33.36
CA ASP A 245 -21.87 6.63 32.58
C ASP A 245 -22.79 7.70 31.98
N SER A 246 -23.01 8.80 32.72
CA SER A 246 -23.85 9.91 32.26
C SER A 246 -23.17 10.82 31.23
N LEU A 247 -21.82 10.81 31.19
CA LEU A 247 -21.05 11.72 30.34
C LEU A 247 -21.18 11.33 28.86
N PRO A 248 -21.63 12.24 27.97
CA PRO A 248 -21.70 11.97 26.54
C PRO A 248 -20.34 11.57 25.94
N ASN A 249 -20.35 10.63 24.99
CA ASN A 249 -19.18 10.33 24.16
C ASN A 249 -19.15 11.32 22.99
N ILE A 250 -18.13 12.18 22.95
CA ILE A 250 -18.04 13.27 21.97
C ILE A 250 -16.67 13.28 21.30
N GLU A 251 -16.67 13.61 20.01
CA GLU A 251 -15.47 13.75 19.19
C GLU A 251 -15.65 14.90 18.20
N ALA A 252 -14.57 15.63 17.93
CA ALA A 252 -14.59 16.72 16.95
C ALA A 252 -14.68 16.16 15.53
N LYS A 253 -15.65 16.62 14.73
CA LYS A 253 -15.71 16.27 13.30
C LYS A 253 -14.53 16.87 12.56
N ARG A 254 -14.00 16.15 11.56
CA ARG A 254 -12.94 16.67 10.68
C ARG A 254 -13.53 17.65 9.67
N VAL A 255 -12.78 18.70 9.36
CA VAL A 255 -13.09 19.63 8.26
C VAL A 255 -12.60 19.00 6.95
N ILE A 256 -13.51 18.36 6.21
CA ILE A 256 -13.19 17.70 4.95
C ILE A 256 -13.53 18.62 3.78
N LEU A 257 -12.52 18.96 2.99
CA LEU A 257 -12.68 19.69 1.73
C LEU A 257 -13.00 18.74 0.58
N ASP A 258 -13.82 19.20 -0.35
CA ASP A 258 -14.16 18.52 -1.59
C ASP A 258 -14.07 19.50 -2.77
N THR A 259 -14.15 18.97 -4.00
CA THR A 259 -14.03 19.75 -5.24
C THR A 259 -15.19 20.73 -5.46
N LEU A 260 -16.23 20.70 -4.62
CA LEU A 260 -17.36 21.63 -4.68
C LEU A 260 -17.09 22.94 -3.92
N VAL A 261 -16.04 22.99 -3.09
CA VAL A 261 -15.63 24.19 -2.36
C VAL A 261 -14.92 25.16 -3.32
N LYS A 262 -15.65 26.15 -3.83
CA LYS A 262 -15.19 27.13 -4.84
C LYS A 262 -15.24 28.58 -4.37
N THR A 263 -15.79 28.83 -3.19
CA THR A 263 -16.03 30.19 -2.68
C THR A 263 -15.76 30.28 -1.19
N ALA A 264 -15.40 31.47 -0.70
CA ALA A 264 -15.14 31.70 0.72
C ALA A 264 -16.32 31.29 1.64
N PRO A 265 -17.60 31.58 1.31
CA PRO A 265 -18.73 31.10 2.11
C PRO A 265 -18.85 29.58 2.17
N GLN A 266 -18.55 28.86 1.08
CA GLN A 266 -18.57 27.39 1.08
C GLN A 266 -17.48 26.82 1.98
N LEU A 267 -16.28 27.40 1.96
CA LEU A 267 -15.18 27.02 2.85
C LEU A 267 -15.56 27.26 4.32
N LYS A 268 -16.10 28.43 4.64
CA LYS A 268 -16.61 28.76 5.99
C LYS A 268 -17.66 27.75 6.47
N THR A 269 -18.61 27.37 5.61
CA THR A 269 -19.62 26.36 5.93
C THR A 269 -19.02 24.99 6.26
N LYS A 270 -17.86 24.61 5.68
CA LYS A 270 -17.17 23.35 6.06
C LYS A 270 -16.69 23.37 7.51
N PHE A 271 -16.11 24.49 7.95
CA PHE A 271 -15.70 24.67 9.35
C PHE A 271 -16.90 24.74 10.29
N GLN A 272 -17.90 25.57 9.96
CA GLN A 272 -19.11 25.68 10.77
C GLN A 272 -19.88 24.36 10.88
N GLY A 273 -19.93 23.56 9.81
CA GLY A 273 -20.54 22.23 9.82
C GLY A 273 -19.75 21.20 10.64
N ALA A 274 -18.46 21.42 10.86
CA ALA A 274 -17.62 20.60 11.74
C ALA A 274 -17.73 20.99 13.22
N ILE A 275 -18.21 22.21 13.51
CA ILE A 275 -18.58 22.64 14.87
C ILE A 275 -19.91 21.99 15.25
N SER A 276 -19.83 20.74 15.68
CA SER A 276 -20.95 19.96 16.21
C SER A 276 -20.81 19.74 17.71
N THR A 277 -21.78 19.05 18.32
CA THR A 277 -21.70 18.51 19.70
C THR A 277 -21.52 19.54 20.83
N VAL A 278 -21.85 20.82 20.58
CA VAL A 278 -21.67 21.91 21.56
C VAL A 278 -22.61 21.74 22.76
N ALA A 279 -23.83 21.26 22.54
CA ALA A 279 -24.80 21.01 23.61
C ALA A 279 -24.32 19.87 24.52
N GLU A 280 -23.94 18.74 23.92
CA GLU A 280 -23.44 17.56 24.61
C GLU A 280 -22.17 17.85 25.41
N LEU A 281 -21.23 18.62 24.82
CA LEU A 281 -20.04 19.09 25.52
C LEU A 281 -20.40 19.99 26.71
N SER A 282 -21.34 20.91 26.52
CA SER A 282 -21.79 21.81 27.59
C SER A 282 -22.43 21.04 28.74
N ASP A 283 -23.31 20.10 28.46
CA ASP A 283 -24.03 19.30 29.46
C ASP A 283 -23.06 18.38 30.22
N GLY A 284 -22.17 17.70 29.49
CA GLY A 284 -21.14 16.86 30.07
C GLY A 284 -20.18 17.65 30.96
N PHE A 285 -19.65 18.77 30.48
CA PHE A 285 -18.73 19.58 31.28
C PHE A 285 -19.41 20.26 32.47
N THR A 286 -20.70 20.64 32.36
CA THR A 286 -21.46 21.16 33.51
C THR A 286 -21.55 20.13 34.63
N SER A 287 -21.76 18.85 34.28
CA SER A 287 -21.78 17.73 35.24
C SER A 287 -20.42 17.50 35.91
N ILE A 288 -19.33 17.58 35.12
CA ILE A 288 -17.95 17.56 35.65
C ILE A 288 -17.72 18.72 36.61
N ALA A 289 -18.04 19.95 36.19
CA ALA A 289 -17.81 21.15 37.00
C ALA A 289 -18.58 21.11 38.32
N GLY A 290 -19.82 20.61 38.32
CA GLY A 290 -20.61 20.40 39.54
C GLY A 290 -19.99 19.35 40.47
N THR A 291 -19.48 18.25 39.92
CA THR A 291 -18.86 17.17 40.69
C THR A 291 -17.57 17.59 41.40
N PHE A 292 -16.72 18.32 40.68
CA PHE A 292 -15.40 18.73 41.17
C PHE A 292 -15.39 20.17 41.72
N ASN A 293 -16.57 20.77 41.94
CA ASN A 293 -16.73 22.13 42.47
C ASN A 293 -15.92 23.20 41.70
N VAL A 294 -15.86 23.08 40.38
CA VAL A 294 -15.08 23.97 39.51
C VAL A 294 -15.86 25.25 39.24
N ASN A 295 -15.28 26.40 39.62
CA ASN A 295 -15.91 27.69 39.34
C ASN A 295 -15.67 28.09 37.87
N MET A 296 -16.73 28.04 37.07
CA MET A 296 -16.64 28.38 35.64
C MET A 296 -16.59 29.90 35.37
N ASN A 297 -16.99 30.75 36.32
CA ASN A 297 -17.01 32.21 36.19
C ASN A 297 -17.53 32.73 34.81
N LEU A 298 -18.72 32.28 34.40
CA LEU A 298 -19.27 32.54 33.05
C LEU A 298 -20.01 33.88 32.93
N GLY A 299 -19.83 34.81 33.88
CA GLY A 299 -20.52 36.10 33.88
C GLY A 299 -22.06 35.99 33.97
N GLY A 300 -22.56 34.97 34.67
CA GLY A 300 -24.00 34.72 34.86
C GLY A 300 -24.71 33.97 33.73
N GLN A 301 -24.00 33.57 32.67
CA GLN A 301 -24.54 32.77 31.58
C GLN A 301 -24.41 31.27 31.85
N THR A 302 -25.26 30.46 31.20
CA THR A 302 -25.01 29.02 31.12
C THR A 302 -23.79 28.73 30.25
N LEU A 303 -23.19 27.55 30.38
CA LEU A 303 -22.05 27.17 29.55
C LEU A 303 -22.41 27.11 28.06
N PHE A 304 -23.59 26.60 27.73
CA PHE A 304 -24.08 26.57 26.35
C PHE A 304 -24.25 27.97 25.77
N ASP A 305 -24.88 28.88 26.52
CA ASP A 305 -25.11 30.26 26.08
C ASP A 305 -23.79 31.03 25.87
N LYS A 306 -22.73 30.64 26.58
CA LYS A 306 -21.38 31.15 26.37
C LYS A 306 -20.69 30.53 25.15
N LEU A 307 -20.73 29.20 25.03
CA LEU A 307 -20.01 28.45 23.99
C LEU A 307 -20.62 28.61 22.60
N ASN A 308 -21.95 28.52 22.49
CA ASN A 308 -22.64 28.52 21.20
C ASN A 308 -22.31 29.77 20.35
N PRO A 309 -22.45 31.02 20.84
CA PRO A 309 -22.04 32.21 20.08
C PRO A 309 -20.52 32.33 19.92
N LEU A 310 -19.74 31.85 20.89
CA LEU A 310 -18.27 31.85 20.81
C LEU A 310 -17.75 30.96 19.66
N LEU A 311 -18.42 29.84 19.38
CA LEU A 311 -18.00 28.90 18.35
C LEU A 311 -18.67 29.16 17.00
N SER A 312 -19.96 29.54 16.98
CA SER A 312 -20.73 29.70 15.73
C SER A 312 -20.61 31.09 15.08
N GLY A 313 -20.23 32.11 15.85
CA GLY A 313 -20.09 33.48 15.36
C GLY A 313 -18.82 33.73 14.54
N THR A 314 -18.69 34.94 13.99
CA THR A 314 -17.42 35.46 13.45
C THR A 314 -17.17 36.87 13.96
N SER A 315 -15.90 37.21 14.22
CA SER A 315 -15.53 38.55 14.67
C SER A 315 -15.63 39.54 13.49
N PRO A 316 -16.16 40.77 13.70
CA PRO A 316 -16.18 41.78 12.64
C PRO A 316 -14.77 42.06 12.11
N GLY A 317 -14.56 41.86 10.81
CA GLY A 317 -13.28 42.14 10.13
C GLY A 317 -12.27 40.97 10.08
N LEU A 318 -12.48 39.86 10.80
CA LEU A 318 -11.60 38.68 10.75
C LEU A 318 -12.43 37.40 10.64
N GLU A 319 -12.23 36.66 9.55
CA GLU A 319 -12.88 35.36 9.34
C GLU A 319 -12.12 34.25 10.11
N ASP A 320 -12.18 34.29 11.44
CA ASP A 320 -11.43 33.42 12.37
C ASP A 320 -12.08 32.05 12.64
N TYR A 321 -12.91 31.57 11.71
CA TYR A 321 -13.71 30.34 11.89
C TYR A 321 -12.85 29.08 12.12
N GLN A 322 -11.62 29.02 11.59
CA GLN A 322 -10.73 27.89 11.84
C GLN A 322 -10.25 27.85 13.30
N TYR A 323 -9.99 29.01 13.91
CA TYR A 323 -9.54 29.08 15.31
C TYR A 323 -10.70 28.78 16.28
N ARG A 324 -11.94 29.07 15.88
CA ARG A 324 -13.14 28.65 16.62
C ARG A 324 -13.34 27.14 16.54
N TYR A 325 -13.07 26.54 15.39
CA TYR A 325 -13.05 25.09 15.25
C TYR A 325 -11.94 24.46 16.12
N ASP A 326 -10.73 25.02 16.12
CA ASP A 326 -9.64 24.54 16.97
C ASP A 326 -9.97 24.69 18.46
N LEU A 327 -10.63 25.77 18.88
CA LEU A 327 -11.13 25.92 20.25
C LEU A 327 -12.06 24.78 20.64
N LEU A 328 -13.04 24.43 19.80
CA LEU A 328 -13.94 23.30 20.08
C LEU A 328 -13.13 22.00 20.25
N LYS A 329 -12.19 21.75 19.34
CA LYS A 329 -11.33 20.56 19.39
C LYS A 329 -10.52 20.50 20.69
N ASP A 330 -9.88 21.62 21.07
CA ASP A 330 -9.14 21.72 22.32
C ASP A 330 -10.05 21.43 23.54
N LEU A 331 -11.27 21.98 23.56
CA LEU A 331 -12.24 21.78 24.64
C LEU A 331 -12.68 20.31 24.75
N ILE A 332 -13.00 19.67 23.61
CA ILE A 332 -13.32 18.23 23.54
C ILE A 332 -12.14 17.38 24.03
N ASP A 333 -10.91 17.66 23.58
CA ASP A 333 -9.71 16.94 24.01
C ASP A 333 -9.53 17.00 25.54
N THR A 334 -9.82 18.15 26.16
CA THR A 334 -9.75 18.30 27.62
C THR A 334 -10.89 17.58 28.33
N TYR A 335 -12.10 17.63 27.80
CA TYR A 335 -13.24 16.89 28.33
C TYR A 335 -12.98 15.37 28.29
N ASN A 336 -12.50 14.84 27.18
CA ASN A 336 -12.20 13.41 27.03
C ASN A 336 -11.02 12.99 27.93
N GLU A 337 -10.03 13.86 28.14
CA GLU A 337 -8.95 13.63 29.11
C GLU A 337 -9.50 13.52 30.54
N ILE A 338 -10.43 14.40 30.95
CA ILE A 338 -11.09 14.30 32.26
C ILE A 338 -11.91 13.02 32.36
N LYS A 339 -12.74 12.73 31.34
CA LYS A 339 -13.59 11.53 31.30
C LYS A 339 -12.77 10.25 31.48
N GLY A 340 -11.61 10.17 30.84
CA GLY A 340 -10.69 9.05 30.96
C GLY A 340 -10.00 8.90 32.31
N LEU A 341 -10.08 9.89 33.21
CA LEU A 341 -9.47 9.86 34.55
C LEU A 341 -10.47 9.58 35.67
N ILE A 342 -11.77 9.83 35.47
CA ILE A 342 -12.81 9.75 36.52
C ILE A 342 -12.86 8.37 37.19
N LEU A 343 -12.72 7.28 36.41
CA LEU A 343 -12.74 5.92 36.94
C LEU A 343 -11.43 5.50 37.65
N HIS A 344 -10.42 6.36 37.62
CA HIS A 344 -9.12 6.15 38.28
C HIS A 344 -8.96 7.02 39.53
N LEU A 345 -10.07 7.50 40.09
CA LEU A 345 -10.08 8.31 41.32
C LEU A 345 -10.32 7.45 42.56
N ASN A 346 -9.64 6.30 42.68
CA ASN A 346 -9.84 5.31 43.75
C ASN A 346 -8.80 5.42 44.88
N ALA A 347 -8.56 6.64 45.38
CA ALA A 347 -7.67 6.89 46.51
C ALA A 347 -8.34 7.65 47.65
N GLU A 348 -7.99 7.26 48.88
CA GLU A 348 -8.44 7.86 50.13
C GLU A 348 -7.25 8.01 51.08
N CYS A 349 -6.77 9.25 51.30
CA CYS A 349 -5.64 9.49 52.20
C CYS A 349 -5.99 9.18 53.66
N CYS A 350 -7.13 9.70 54.09
CA CYS A 350 -7.62 9.57 55.44
C CYS A 350 -9.07 9.07 55.36
N PRO A 351 -9.29 7.78 55.02
CA PRO A 351 -10.64 7.23 54.94
C PRO A 351 -11.42 7.50 56.24
N ASP A 352 -12.67 7.93 56.10
CA ASP A 352 -13.57 8.14 57.22
C ASP A 352 -13.81 6.79 57.92
N ILE A 353 -13.41 6.71 59.19
CA ILE A 353 -13.53 5.50 60.00
C ILE A 353 -14.99 5.04 60.12
N ALA A 354 -15.94 5.98 60.01
CA ALA A 354 -17.36 5.71 60.11
C ALA A 354 -18.03 5.27 58.79
N SER A 355 -17.30 5.09 57.67
CA SER A 355 -17.95 4.70 56.40
C SER A 355 -18.47 3.26 56.39
N PHE A 356 -17.59 2.28 56.58
CA PHE A 356 -17.94 0.86 56.69
C PHE A 356 -17.06 0.17 57.75
N PRO A 357 -17.16 0.57 59.03
CA PRO A 357 -16.19 0.19 60.06
C PRO A 357 -16.10 -1.31 60.30
N LYS A 358 -17.18 -2.05 60.05
CA LYS A 358 -17.30 -3.47 60.42
C LYS A 358 -17.91 -4.34 59.33
N HIS A 359 -18.09 -3.82 58.11
CA HIS A 359 -18.69 -4.60 57.03
C HIS A 359 -18.06 -4.34 55.65
N LEU A 360 -18.20 -5.30 54.74
CA LEU A 360 -17.87 -5.17 53.32
C LEU A 360 -19.04 -5.65 52.47
N MET A 361 -19.47 -4.83 51.51
CA MET A 361 -20.47 -5.23 50.52
C MET A 361 -19.76 -5.86 49.32
N LEU A 362 -20.21 -7.03 48.88
CA LEU A 362 -19.60 -7.78 47.77
C LEU A 362 -20.31 -7.59 46.42
N GLY A 363 -21.42 -6.85 46.40
CA GLY A 363 -22.32 -6.76 45.26
C GLY A 363 -23.38 -7.86 45.23
N ASN A 364 -24.14 -7.90 44.13
CA ASN A 364 -25.21 -8.88 43.92
C ASN A 364 -24.66 -10.31 43.78
N VAL A 365 -25.40 -11.31 44.28
CA VAL A 365 -25.05 -12.72 44.09
C VAL A 365 -25.00 -13.06 42.60
N GLY A 366 -23.89 -13.68 42.16
CA GLY A 366 -23.67 -14.04 40.76
C GLY A 366 -23.24 -12.88 39.85
N ALA A 367 -22.97 -11.69 40.40
CA ALA A 367 -22.46 -10.57 39.61
C ALA A 367 -21.13 -10.94 38.93
N LYS A 368 -21.07 -10.78 37.60
CA LYS A 368 -19.87 -11.04 36.81
C LYS A 368 -18.87 -9.91 37.00
N GLN A 369 -17.68 -10.24 37.52
CA GLN A 369 -16.57 -9.30 37.71
C GLN A 369 -15.66 -9.30 36.49
N GLU A 370 -16.17 -8.81 35.36
CA GLU A 370 -15.40 -8.70 34.12
C GLU A 370 -14.43 -7.50 34.17
N LEU A 371 -13.34 -7.58 33.39
CA LEU A 371 -12.37 -6.48 33.31
C LEU A 371 -13.05 -5.20 32.80
N GLY A 372 -13.02 -4.14 33.61
CA GLY A 372 -13.67 -2.86 33.30
C GLY A 372 -15.17 -2.82 33.60
N GLY A 373 -15.75 -3.87 34.18
CA GLY A 373 -17.16 -3.88 34.61
C GLY A 373 -17.34 -3.30 36.01
N TYR A 374 -18.21 -2.30 36.15
CA TYR A 374 -18.65 -1.81 37.46
C TYR A 374 -19.65 -2.79 38.09
N THR A 375 -19.41 -3.16 39.35
CA THR A 375 -20.35 -3.97 40.15
C THR A 375 -21.02 -3.08 41.21
N PRO A 376 -22.31 -2.73 41.06
CA PRO A 376 -23.02 -1.94 42.06
C PRO A 376 -23.02 -2.60 43.45
N LEU A 377 -23.08 -1.76 44.49
CA LEU A 377 -23.11 -2.17 45.90
C LEU A 377 -21.97 -3.14 46.27
N ARG A 378 -20.81 -2.98 45.64
CA ARG A 378 -19.57 -3.64 46.01
C ARG A 378 -18.57 -2.59 46.46
N HIS A 379 -17.95 -2.78 47.61
CA HIS A 379 -16.81 -1.96 48.01
C HIS A 379 -15.63 -2.25 47.09
N GLY A 380 -15.12 -1.21 46.42
CA GLY A 380 -13.84 -1.28 45.72
C GLY A 380 -12.68 -1.39 46.72
N PHE A 381 -11.46 -1.40 46.20
CA PHE A 381 -10.30 -1.09 47.02
C PHE A 381 -9.97 0.39 46.86
N TYR A 382 -9.97 1.12 47.96
CA TYR A 382 -9.66 2.54 48.01
C TYR A 382 -8.25 2.69 48.56
N ASN A 383 -7.30 3.01 47.68
CA ASN A 383 -5.88 3.00 47.98
C ASN A 383 -5.48 4.14 48.90
N SER A 384 -4.45 3.92 49.71
CA SER A 384 -3.71 5.05 50.25
C SER A 384 -2.93 5.74 49.11
N PRO A 385 -2.87 7.08 49.07
CA PRO A 385 -2.04 7.82 48.11
C PRO A 385 -0.56 7.42 48.11
N VAL A 386 -0.06 6.79 49.17
CA VAL A 386 1.34 6.32 49.21
C VAL A 386 1.59 5.11 48.31
N THR A 387 0.54 4.37 47.91
CA THR A 387 0.65 3.13 47.12
C THR A 387 0.30 3.30 45.65
N THR A 388 -0.38 4.39 45.26
CA THR A 388 -0.78 4.67 43.87
C THR A 388 -0.56 6.14 43.50
N SER A 389 -0.85 6.49 42.25
CA SER A 389 -0.88 7.89 41.79
C SER A 389 -2.32 8.39 41.56
N ASP A 390 -3.30 7.75 42.19
CA ASP A 390 -4.72 8.06 41.97
C ASP A 390 -5.12 9.42 42.61
N ASP A 391 -4.40 9.85 43.64
CA ASP A 391 -4.47 11.20 44.21
C ASP A 391 -4.03 12.27 43.19
N GLU A 392 -2.96 11.99 42.44
CA GLU A 392 -2.50 12.87 41.35
C GLU A 392 -3.54 12.95 40.21
N ASN A 393 -4.30 11.87 39.99
CA ASN A 393 -5.38 11.89 39.00
C ASN A 393 -6.48 12.87 39.39
N TYR A 394 -6.82 12.98 40.69
CA TYR A 394 -7.78 13.98 41.17
C TYR A 394 -7.28 15.40 40.93
N GLU A 395 -6.04 15.71 41.33
CA GLU A 395 -5.43 17.02 41.08
C GLU A 395 -5.39 17.35 39.58
N ARG A 396 -5.07 16.36 38.74
CA ARG A 396 -5.06 16.49 37.29
C ARG A 396 -6.46 16.78 36.75
N VAL A 397 -7.50 16.08 37.20
CA VAL A 397 -8.90 16.37 36.80
C VAL A 397 -9.29 17.80 37.15
N VAL A 398 -9.00 18.26 38.37
CA VAL A 398 -9.28 19.64 38.79
C VAL A 398 -8.51 20.65 37.93
N MET A 399 -7.22 20.42 37.66
CA MET A 399 -6.42 21.28 36.78
C MET A 399 -7.00 21.33 35.36
N LEU A 400 -7.37 20.18 34.80
CA LEU A 400 -7.94 20.07 33.45
C LEU A 400 -9.29 20.79 33.35
N ALA A 401 -10.14 20.67 34.37
CA ALA A 401 -11.41 21.38 34.40
C ALA A 401 -11.19 22.90 34.49
N ASN A 402 -10.21 23.36 35.27
CA ASN A 402 -9.82 24.77 35.25
C ASN A 402 -9.22 25.19 33.89
N ARG A 403 -8.41 24.35 33.23
CA ARG A 403 -7.88 24.58 31.87
C ARG A 403 -9.01 24.79 30.86
N PHE A 404 -10.08 24.00 30.95
CA PHE A 404 -11.28 24.16 30.11
C PHE A 404 -11.86 25.56 30.27
N VAL A 405 -12.09 26.01 31.51
CA VAL A 405 -12.62 27.34 31.82
C VAL A 405 -11.68 28.46 31.32
N GLN A 406 -10.38 28.32 31.52
CA GLN A 406 -9.40 29.31 31.05
C GLN A 406 -9.40 29.43 29.52
N LYS A 407 -9.60 28.35 28.77
CA LYS A 407 -9.70 28.40 27.30
C LYS A 407 -10.99 29.10 26.84
N VAL A 408 -12.12 28.82 27.48
CA VAL A 408 -13.40 29.49 27.16
C VAL A 408 -13.31 31.00 27.41
N ASN A 409 -12.74 31.41 28.54
CA ASN A 409 -12.64 32.82 28.92
C ASN A 409 -11.47 33.56 28.24
N GLY A 410 -10.41 32.83 27.89
CA GLY A 410 -9.18 33.38 27.32
C GLY A 410 -9.10 33.35 25.80
N PHE A 411 -10.11 32.83 25.10
CA PHE A 411 -10.16 32.87 23.63
C PHE A 411 -10.29 34.31 23.12
N GLN A 412 -9.45 34.68 22.15
CA GLN A 412 -9.47 35.99 21.52
C GLN A 412 -9.08 35.92 20.03
N SER A 413 -9.72 36.74 19.22
CA SER A 413 -9.26 37.01 17.86
C SER A 413 -8.05 37.95 17.93
N TYR A 414 -6.89 37.52 17.45
CA TYR A 414 -5.66 38.31 17.46
C TYR A 414 -5.17 38.55 16.03
N ILE A 415 -4.56 39.71 15.78
CA ILE A 415 -3.91 40.01 14.51
C ILE A 415 -2.46 40.33 14.83
N GLY A 416 -1.56 39.48 14.35
CA GLY A 416 -0.14 39.56 14.64
C GLY A 416 0.73 39.25 13.44
N ARG A 417 2.04 39.26 13.65
CA ARG A 417 3.01 38.77 12.67
C ARG A 417 2.92 37.26 12.55
N ILE A 418 3.34 36.72 11.41
CA ILE A 418 3.52 35.27 11.26
C ILE A 418 4.63 34.80 12.20
N LYS A 419 4.39 33.71 12.93
CA LYS A 419 5.37 33.05 13.78
C LYS A 419 5.24 31.54 13.66
N ILE A 420 6.37 30.85 13.67
CA ILE A 420 6.46 29.40 13.75
C ILE A 420 6.87 29.04 15.19
N THR A 421 6.12 28.15 15.83
CA THR A 421 6.39 27.68 17.20
C THR A 421 6.55 26.16 17.20
N PRO A 422 7.67 25.60 17.68
CA PRO A 422 7.83 24.16 17.87
C PRO A 422 6.75 23.62 18.81
N SER A 423 6.14 22.50 18.43
CA SER A 423 5.03 21.87 19.14
C SER A 423 5.03 20.36 18.87
N ASN A 424 3.98 19.69 19.33
CA ASN A 424 3.75 18.28 19.05
C ASN A 424 2.37 18.03 18.42
N LEU A 425 2.25 16.98 17.60
CA LEU A 425 1.00 16.64 16.90
C LEU A 425 0.17 15.59 17.66
N ASN A 426 0.74 14.40 17.89
CA ASN A 426 0.04 13.21 18.37
C ASN A 426 0.19 13.01 19.90
N VAL A 427 -0.04 14.08 20.67
CA VAL A 427 0.08 14.08 22.13
C VAL A 427 -1.13 14.73 22.79
N ARG A 428 -1.30 14.52 24.10
CA ARG A 428 -2.31 15.24 24.91
C ARG A 428 -2.11 16.75 24.80
N LEU A 429 -3.20 17.51 24.83
CA LEU A 429 -3.22 18.96 24.60
C LEU A 429 -2.17 19.72 25.44
N GLY A 430 -2.00 19.37 26.72
CA GLY A 430 -1.03 20.04 27.60
C GLY A 430 0.43 19.91 27.17
N ASN A 431 0.77 18.95 26.30
CA ASN A 431 2.12 18.80 25.75
C ASN A 431 2.32 19.56 24.43
N LYS A 432 1.27 20.16 23.88
CA LYS A 432 1.36 21.03 22.69
C LYS A 432 1.74 22.46 23.09
N ALA A 433 2.29 23.22 22.16
CA ALA A 433 2.47 24.66 22.34
C ALA A 433 1.11 25.36 22.48
N ILE A 434 1.03 26.37 23.35
CA ILE A 434 -0.20 27.14 23.59
C ILE A 434 -0.54 27.94 22.33
N PRO A 435 -1.69 27.70 21.69
CA PRO A 435 -2.10 28.37 20.45
C PRO A 435 -2.22 29.90 20.57
N TYR A 436 -2.03 30.60 19.46
CA TYR A 436 -2.00 32.07 19.44
C TYR A 436 -3.35 32.73 19.78
N TYR A 437 -4.46 32.01 19.63
CA TYR A 437 -5.82 32.52 19.89
C TYR A 437 -6.22 32.48 21.37
N TYR A 438 -5.28 32.16 22.28
CA TYR A 438 -5.48 32.29 23.73
C TYR A 438 -4.70 33.46 24.33
N ASN A 439 -5.27 34.08 25.36
CA ASN A 439 -4.54 34.98 26.25
C ASN A 439 -3.62 34.18 27.19
N VAL A 440 -2.31 34.26 26.98
CA VAL A 440 -1.31 33.50 27.77
C VAL A 440 -0.92 34.28 29.02
N ASP A 441 -1.79 34.25 30.03
CA ASP A 441 -1.53 34.81 31.36
C ASP A 441 -1.05 33.74 32.35
N LYS A 442 -0.74 34.17 33.59
CA LYS A 442 -0.29 33.25 34.65
C LYS A 442 -1.35 32.18 34.99
N SER A 443 -2.64 32.53 34.88
CA SER A 443 -3.74 31.62 35.19
C SER A 443 -3.81 30.49 34.18
N LEU A 444 -3.73 30.77 32.88
CA LEU A 444 -3.70 29.74 31.84
C LEU A 444 -2.42 28.90 31.92
N LEU A 445 -1.26 29.51 32.13
CA LEU A 445 0.02 28.79 32.23
C LEU A 445 0.03 27.77 33.36
N ALA A 446 -0.53 28.12 34.52
CA ALA A 446 -0.64 27.22 35.67
C ALA A 446 -1.58 26.03 35.41
N GLN A 447 -2.45 26.08 34.39
CA GLN A 447 -3.42 25.02 34.09
C GLN A 447 -3.12 24.29 32.77
N TRP A 448 -2.13 24.71 31.98
CA TRP A 448 -1.91 24.14 30.65
C TRP A 448 -1.36 22.70 30.71
N ASN A 449 -0.28 22.49 31.46
CA ASN A 449 0.45 21.24 31.56
C ASN A 449 0.69 20.86 33.02
N PHE A 450 0.15 19.70 33.42
CA PHE A 450 0.19 19.23 34.81
C PHE A 450 1.61 19.07 35.36
N GLU A 451 2.48 18.38 34.62
CA GLU A 451 3.86 18.09 35.07
C GLU A 451 4.69 19.37 35.20
N LYS A 452 4.52 20.31 34.27
CA LYS A 452 5.19 21.60 34.35
C LYS A 452 4.67 22.42 35.52
N THR A 453 3.36 22.45 35.78
CA THR A 453 2.81 23.16 36.93
C THR A 453 3.29 22.56 38.25
N LYS A 454 3.21 21.24 38.41
CA LYS A 454 3.65 20.52 39.62
C LYS A 454 5.13 20.73 39.96
N THR A 455 5.94 21.06 38.95
CA THR A 455 7.38 21.30 39.10
C THR A 455 7.79 22.77 38.98
N ASP A 456 6.86 23.72 39.18
CA ASP A 456 7.08 25.18 39.09
C ASP A 456 7.63 25.65 37.72
N ARG A 457 7.40 24.86 36.66
CA ARG A 457 7.84 25.11 35.29
C ARG A 457 6.69 25.52 34.36
N ALA A 458 5.58 26.03 34.90
CA ALA A 458 4.44 26.50 34.12
C ALA A 458 4.82 27.53 33.03
N ALA A 459 5.82 28.39 33.30
CA ALA A 459 6.32 29.38 32.35
C ALA A 459 7.23 28.79 31.23
N TYR A 460 7.61 27.50 31.30
CA TYR A 460 8.38 26.79 30.27
C TYR A 460 7.48 26.12 29.21
N ASN A 461 6.19 26.48 29.17
CA ASN A 461 5.36 26.17 28.00
C ASN A 461 5.83 26.98 26.80
N LEU A 462 5.76 26.39 25.60
CA LEU A 462 6.02 27.13 24.36
C LEU A 462 4.72 27.76 23.87
N SER A 463 4.80 28.95 23.29
CA SER A 463 3.66 29.64 22.71
C SER A 463 4.08 30.67 21.67
N TYR A 464 3.12 31.05 20.83
CA TYR A 464 3.19 32.28 20.07
C TYR A 464 3.48 33.49 20.98
N HIS A 465 2.79 33.59 22.12
CA HIS A 465 2.90 34.72 23.07
C HIS A 465 3.96 34.44 24.13
N THR A 466 5.10 35.13 24.09
CA THR A 466 6.24 34.83 24.97
C THR A 466 6.38 35.76 26.19
N ALA A 467 5.58 36.82 26.28
CA ALA A 467 5.74 37.89 27.26
C ALA A 467 5.66 37.41 28.73
N ASN A 468 4.84 36.39 29.01
CA ASN A 468 4.67 35.80 30.34
C ASN A 468 5.38 34.44 30.51
N LEU A 469 6.15 34.01 29.51
CA LEU A 469 6.95 32.80 29.56
C LEU A 469 8.29 33.05 30.28
N ALA A 470 9.02 31.97 30.56
CA ALA A 470 10.32 32.04 31.21
C ALA A 470 11.32 32.85 30.35
N GLY A 471 12.22 33.60 31.00
CA GLY A 471 13.08 34.59 30.34
C GLY A 471 14.27 33.99 29.56
N GLU A 472 14.50 32.69 29.69
CA GLU A 472 15.56 31.95 29.03
C GLU A 472 15.39 31.98 27.51
N ASP A 473 16.51 32.16 26.81
CA ASP A 473 16.49 32.37 25.37
C ASP A 473 15.93 31.17 24.58
N PHE A 474 16.12 29.94 25.06
CA PHE A 474 15.54 28.73 24.44
C PHE A 474 14.01 28.62 24.62
N ILE A 475 13.41 29.40 25.51
CA ILE A 475 11.95 29.53 25.62
C ILE A 475 11.44 30.70 24.78
N GLN A 476 12.18 31.82 24.76
CA GLN A 476 11.81 33.01 24.01
C GLN A 476 12.00 32.83 22.49
N ASN A 477 13.07 32.14 22.09
CA ASN A 477 13.50 31.91 20.71
C ASN A 477 13.79 30.42 20.44
N PRO A 478 12.80 29.53 20.60
CA PRO A 478 13.01 28.07 20.63
C PRO A 478 13.55 27.49 19.32
N LEU A 479 13.30 28.13 18.17
CA LEU A 479 13.80 27.69 16.85
C LEU A 479 15.32 27.85 16.66
N ASN A 480 16.00 28.59 17.53
CA ASN A 480 17.47 28.68 17.54
C ASN A 480 18.14 27.51 18.26
N TYR A 481 17.37 26.62 18.89
CA TYR A 481 17.84 25.54 19.74
C TYR A 481 17.38 24.18 19.21
N ASN A 482 17.81 23.10 19.88
CA ASN A 482 17.42 21.75 19.52
C ASN A 482 15.89 21.56 19.72
N ILE A 483 15.21 21.12 18.67
CA ILE A 483 13.78 20.82 18.62
C ILE A 483 13.48 19.33 18.35
N ASP A 484 14.42 18.41 18.60
CA ASP A 484 14.28 16.96 18.38
C ASP A 484 13.07 16.35 19.11
N ASN A 485 12.63 16.97 20.21
CA ASN A 485 11.45 16.55 20.97
C ASN A 485 10.13 17.12 20.40
N ASN A 486 10.17 17.84 19.28
CA ASN A 486 9.04 18.47 18.62
C ASN A 486 8.86 17.92 17.21
N ASP A 487 7.72 17.25 16.99
CA ASP A 487 7.33 16.65 15.71
C ASP A 487 6.37 17.55 14.91
N PHE A 488 6.18 18.81 15.31
CA PHE A 488 5.23 19.71 14.66
C PHE A 488 5.68 21.18 14.65
N TYR A 489 5.50 21.84 13.50
CA TYR A 489 5.66 23.28 13.33
C TYR A 489 4.28 23.94 13.35
N ARG A 490 3.92 24.56 14.48
CA ARG A 490 2.69 25.37 14.56
C ARG A 490 2.93 26.72 13.87
N ILE A 491 2.16 27.02 12.82
CA ILE A 491 2.32 28.21 11.98
C ILE A 491 1.08 29.06 12.14
N GLU A 492 1.22 30.25 12.73
CA GLU A 492 0.09 31.10 13.12
C GLU A 492 0.34 32.57 12.77
N GLY A 493 -0.74 33.35 12.65
CA GLY A 493 -0.69 34.79 12.33
C GLY A 493 -0.78 35.13 10.84
N HIS A 494 -1.04 34.16 9.96
CA HIS A 494 -1.14 34.33 8.50
C HIS A 494 -2.54 34.68 7.99
N LEU A 495 -3.60 34.38 8.75
CA LEU A 495 -4.98 34.63 8.30
C LEU A 495 -5.25 36.13 8.10
N GLY A 496 -6.02 36.45 7.05
CA GLY A 496 -6.34 37.83 6.66
C GLY A 496 -5.19 38.59 5.99
N MET A 497 -3.95 38.06 5.99
CA MET A 497 -2.84 38.65 5.25
C MET A 497 -2.96 38.37 3.74
N PRO A 498 -2.42 39.24 2.87
CA PRO A 498 -2.26 38.91 1.46
C PRO A 498 -1.44 37.61 1.29
N TYR A 499 -1.94 36.64 0.52
CA TYR A 499 -1.37 35.29 0.45
C TYR A 499 0.08 35.28 -0.01
N LYS A 500 0.48 36.16 -0.94
CA LYS A 500 1.87 36.27 -1.41
C LYS A 500 2.80 36.72 -0.27
N THR A 501 2.34 37.66 0.56
CA THR A 501 3.08 38.15 1.72
C THR A 501 3.18 37.06 2.78
N ALA A 502 2.09 36.34 3.05
CA ALA A 502 2.10 35.22 3.99
C ALA A 502 3.04 34.10 3.55
N LEU A 503 2.91 33.66 2.29
CA LEU A 503 3.75 32.64 1.67
C LEU A 503 5.23 33.02 1.73
N GLN A 504 5.58 34.26 1.40
CA GLN A 504 6.97 34.73 1.47
C GLN A 504 7.48 34.74 2.92
N ASN A 505 6.72 35.31 3.86
CA ASN A 505 7.14 35.38 5.26
C ASN A 505 7.34 33.98 5.88
N ILE A 506 6.49 33.01 5.55
CA ILE A 506 6.66 31.63 6.02
C ILE A 506 7.91 31.01 5.37
N ASN A 507 8.14 31.21 4.07
CA ASN A 507 9.36 30.73 3.40
C ASN A 507 10.64 31.40 3.93
N ASP A 508 10.58 32.68 4.30
CA ASP A 508 11.69 33.41 4.92
C ASP A 508 12.02 32.79 6.29
N LEU A 509 11.01 32.53 7.13
CA LEU A 509 11.18 31.85 8.42
C LEU A 509 11.69 30.41 8.25
N LYS A 510 11.11 29.66 7.31
CA LYS A 510 11.56 28.30 6.94
C LYS A 510 13.05 28.30 6.59
N THR A 511 13.47 29.23 5.72
CA THR A 511 14.87 29.35 5.28
C THR A 511 15.78 29.80 6.41
N GLN A 512 15.35 30.80 7.19
CA GLN A 512 16.11 31.34 8.32
C GLN A 512 16.45 30.27 9.36
N TYR A 513 15.49 29.41 9.70
CA TYR A 513 15.65 28.40 10.74
C TYR A 513 15.92 26.98 10.21
N GLY A 514 16.09 26.81 8.89
CA GLY A 514 16.38 25.51 8.28
C GLY A 514 15.28 24.46 8.44
N LEU A 515 14.01 24.87 8.41
CA LEU A 515 12.87 24.00 8.67
C LEU A 515 12.49 23.14 7.46
N ALA A 516 12.27 21.85 7.71
CA ALA A 516 11.97 20.87 6.67
C ALA A 516 10.45 20.74 6.43
N PHE A 517 9.85 21.60 5.62
CA PHE A 517 8.46 21.47 5.13
C PHE A 517 8.28 22.32 3.87
N ASP A 518 7.26 22.11 3.05
CA ASP A 518 6.95 22.98 1.89
C ASP A 518 5.72 23.85 2.12
N VAL A 519 5.60 24.94 1.35
CA VAL A 519 4.49 25.90 1.46
C VAL A 519 3.90 26.16 0.09
N ILE A 520 2.58 26.04 -0.03
CA ILE A 520 1.83 26.30 -1.28
C ILE A 520 0.67 27.27 -1.03
N ALA A 521 0.16 27.86 -2.12
CA ALA A 521 -1.07 28.64 -2.11
C ALA A 521 -2.10 28.03 -3.08
N LEU A 522 -3.32 27.83 -2.59
CA LEU A 522 -4.45 27.29 -3.33
C LEU A 522 -5.55 28.34 -3.44
N VAL A 523 -6.01 28.61 -4.67
CA VAL A 523 -7.07 29.59 -4.95
C VAL A 523 -8.43 28.90 -5.03
N LEU A 524 -9.48 29.51 -4.47
CA LEU A 524 -10.84 28.98 -4.56
C LEU A 524 -11.46 29.20 -5.95
N ASN A 525 -11.23 30.36 -6.55
CA ASN A 525 -11.73 30.71 -7.87
C ASN A 525 -10.71 31.52 -8.69
N LYS A 526 -10.31 30.99 -9.87
CA LYS A 526 -9.61 31.75 -10.91
C LYS A 526 -10.68 32.55 -11.67
N GLY A 527 -10.90 33.81 -11.31
CA GLY A 527 -11.88 34.68 -11.98
C GLY A 527 -11.74 34.67 -13.52
N GLU A 528 -12.83 34.99 -14.25
CA GLU A 528 -12.81 35.07 -15.72
C GLU A 528 -11.68 36.01 -16.18
N LYS A 529 -10.78 35.49 -17.04
CA LYS A 529 -9.79 36.33 -17.72
C LYS A 529 -10.53 37.41 -18.50
N PRO A 530 -10.26 38.72 -18.30
CA PRO A 530 -10.60 39.71 -19.31
C PRO A 530 -9.85 39.30 -20.58
N GLY A 531 -10.58 38.97 -21.65
CA GLY A 531 -9.98 38.57 -22.92
C GLY A 531 -9.01 39.64 -23.44
N GLY A 532 -7.79 39.20 -23.76
CA GLY A 532 -6.73 40.02 -24.35
C GLY A 532 -5.36 39.56 -23.87
N GLU A 533 -4.40 39.44 -24.78
CA GLU A 533 -2.97 39.34 -24.42
C GLU A 533 -2.64 40.36 -23.32
N PRO A 534 -1.86 39.98 -22.29
CA PRO A 534 -1.47 40.93 -21.27
C PRO A 534 -0.64 42.03 -21.95
N PRO A 535 -1.07 43.31 -21.96
CA PRO A 535 -0.14 44.36 -22.27
C PRO A 535 0.94 44.28 -21.20
N ILE A 536 2.20 44.44 -21.62
CA ILE A 536 3.33 44.65 -20.71
C ILE A 536 2.95 45.86 -19.84
N ARG A 537 2.42 45.62 -18.64
CA ARG A 537 2.12 46.68 -17.68
C ARG A 537 3.44 47.03 -17.03
N GLU A 538 4.10 48.04 -17.57
CA GLU A 538 5.09 48.82 -16.84
C GLU A 538 4.43 49.31 -15.54
N LYS A 539 4.80 48.74 -14.40
CA LYS A 539 4.38 49.27 -13.09
C LYS A 539 5.26 50.47 -12.77
N THR A 540 4.70 51.67 -12.93
CA THR A 540 5.31 52.91 -12.46
C THR A 540 5.02 53.10 -10.98
N VAL A 541 6.08 53.20 -10.17
CA VAL A 541 5.98 53.56 -8.74
C VAL A 541 6.34 55.03 -8.60
N SER A 542 5.38 55.88 -8.23
CA SER A 542 5.61 57.31 -8.03
C SER A 542 6.14 57.60 -6.63
N ILE A 543 7.24 58.36 -6.54
CA ILE A 543 7.81 58.84 -5.26
C ILE A 543 6.80 59.73 -4.52
N GLU A 544 5.97 60.48 -5.24
CA GLU A 544 4.91 61.32 -4.68
C GLU A 544 3.86 60.48 -3.95
N GLU A 545 3.51 59.33 -4.54
CA GLU A 545 2.46 58.43 -4.07
C GLU A 545 2.93 57.59 -2.88
N LEU A 546 4.20 57.16 -2.90
CA LEU A 546 4.88 56.57 -1.75
C LEU A 546 4.96 57.54 -0.57
N ARG A 547 5.28 58.81 -0.80
CA ARG A 547 5.27 59.83 0.26
C ARG A 547 3.88 60.02 0.84
N LYS A 548 2.84 60.05 0.01
CA LYS A 548 1.44 60.13 0.48
C LYS A 548 1.05 58.89 1.31
N GLN A 549 1.42 57.69 0.87
CA GLN A 549 1.18 56.46 1.64
C GLN A 549 1.95 56.41 2.96
N LEU A 550 3.22 56.80 2.96
CA LEU A 550 4.05 56.87 4.17
C LEU A 550 3.48 57.89 5.16
N THR A 551 3.00 59.04 4.67
CA THR A 551 2.34 60.07 5.48
C THR A 551 0.99 59.57 6.00
N SER A 552 0.23 58.80 5.20
CA SER A 552 -1.02 58.15 5.63
C SER A 552 -0.76 57.14 6.75
N ILE A 553 0.23 56.26 6.59
CA ILE A 553 0.62 55.27 7.61
C ILE A 553 1.13 55.97 8.87
N SER A 554 1.97 57.01 8.71
CA SER A 554 2.46 57.81 9.83
C SER A 554 1.30 58.51 10.57
N SER A 555 0.30 59.00 9.85
CA SER A 555 -0.93 59.57 10.40
C SER A 555 -1.80 58.52 11.09
N ASP A 556 -1.99 57.35 10.48
CA ASP A 556 -2.77 56.23 11.03
C ASP A 556 -2.16 55.71 12.34
N VAL A 557 -0.83 55.57 12.38
CA VAL A 557 -0.04 55.17 13.55
C VAL A 557 -0.06 56.25 14.63
N SER A 558 0.05 57.53 14.27
CA SER A 558 0.09 58.65 15.22
C SER A 558 -1.28 58.94 15.85
N ASN A 559 -2.37 58.72 15.10
CA ASN A 559 -3.73 59.02 15.56
C ASN A 559 -4.40 57.87 16.34
N ARG A 560 -3.73 56.72 16.53
CA ARG A 560 -4.32 55.51 17.15
C ARG A 560 -5.71 55.19 16.59
N ALA A 561 -5.91 55.36 15.27
CA ALA A 561 -7.19 55.04 14.66
C ALA A 561 -7.46 53.54 14.82
N PHE A 562 -8.66 53.18 15.26
CA PHE A 562 -9.13 51.82 15.59
C PHE A 562 -9.06 50.76 14.45
N ASN A 563 -8.42 51.07 13.32
CA ASN A 563 -8.37 50.21 12.14
C ASN A 563 -6.94 49.74 11.85
N SER A 564 -6.42 48.89 12.73
CA SER A 564 -5.12 48.21 12.59
C SER A 564 -5.04 47.37 11.31
N GLN A 565 -6.16 46.87 10.79
CA GLN A 565 -6.23 46.13 9.54
C GLN A 565 -5.93 46.99 8.31
N ASN A 566 -6.53 48.18 8.20
CA ASN A 566 -6.18 49.11 7.13
C ASN A 566 -4.73 49.58 7.25
N THR A 567 -4.23 49.78 8.48
CA THR A 567 -2.84 50.17 8.71
C THR A 567 -1.86 49.06 8.29
N LEU A 568 -2.12 47.80 8.64
CA LEU A 568 -1.34 46.62 8.22
C LEU A 568 -1.45 46.36 6.71
N LEU A 569 -2.64 46.57 6.13
CA LEU A 569 -2.84 46.50 4.68
C LEU A 569 -2.06 47.60 3.96
N ASN A 570 -2.03 48.82 4.50
CA ASN A 570 -1.26 49.94 3.95
C ASN A 570 0.25 49.70 4.11
N ILE A 571 0.70 49.19 5.26
CA ILE A 571 2.11 48.82 5.50
C ILE A 571 2.55 47.68 4.58
N SER A 572 1.74 46.63 4.40
CA SER A 572 2.07 45.53 3.48
C SER A 572 2.08 45.96 2.01
N LYS A 573 1.17 46.85 1.60
CA LYS A 573 1.21 47.50 0.28
C LYS A 573 2.48 48.34 0.11
N LEU A 574 2.85 49.10 1.14
CA LEU A 574 4.08 49.90 1.14
C LEU A 574 5.33 49.01 1.09
N ASP A 575 5.37 47.91 1.86
CA ASP A 575 6.47 46.94 1.83
C ASP A 575 6.61 46.31 0.44
N ALA A 576 5.51 45.91 -0.19
CA ALA A 576 5.51 45.42 -1.58
C ALA A 576 6.05 46.47 -2.57
N GLN A 577 5.70 47.74 -2.41
CA GLN A 577 6.20 48.83 -3.27
C GLN A 577 7.66 49.21 -2.99
N LEU A 578 8.10 49.20 -1.73
CA LEU A 578 9.51 49.41 -1.34
C LEU A 578 10.40 48.28 -1.84
N ARG A 579 9.92 47.04 -1.84
CA ARG A 579 10.63 45.90 -2.43
C ARG A 579 10.79 46.03 -3.95
N LEU A 580 9.77 46.54 -4.66
CA LEU A 580 9.88 46.85 -6.09
C LEU A 580 10.94 47.93 -6.37
N LEU A 581 11.08 48.92 -5.47
CA LEU A 581 12.14 49.93 -5.54
C LEU A 581 13.54 49.36 -5.31
N ASN A 582 13.69 48.41 -4.38
CA ASN A 582 14.98 47.77 -4.09
C ASN A 582 15.48 46.83 -5.21
N GLN A 583 14.62 46.47 -6.17
CA GLN A 583 14.94 45.63 -7.32
C GLN A 583 15.11 46.43 -8.63
N ALA A 584 15.05 47.77 -8.57
CA ALA A 584 15.11 48.63 -9.74
C ALA A 584 16.56 48.92 -10.19
N GLU A 585 16.83 48.79 -11.50
CA GLU A 585 18.02 49.41 -12.11
C GLU A 585 17.73 50.88 -12.44
N PHE A 586 18.51 51.79 -11.85
CA PHE A 586 18.40 53.23 -12.14
C PHE A 586 19.11 53.54 -13.46
N SER A 587 18.38 53.92 -14.51
CA SER A 587 18.99 54.42 -15.74
C SER A 587 19.41 55.90 -15.58
N LYS A 588 20.54 56.25 -16.20
CA LYS A 588 21.18 57.56 -16.05
C LYS A 588 20.40 58.71 -16.72
N GLU A 589 20.31 59.80 -15.96
CA GLU A 589 20.05 61.22 -16.27
C GLU A 589 19.57 61.61 -17.68
N GLY A 590 18.41 62.27 -17.75
CA GLY A 590 18.06 63.11 -18.89
C GLY A 590 16.58 63.42 -19.18
N SER A 591 15.71 63.70 -18.19
CA SER A 591 14.44 64.42 -18.46
C SER A 591 13.94 65.16 -17.21
N SER A 592 13.46 66.39 -17.39
CA SER A 592 12.95 67.28 -16.32
C SER A 592 11.51 66.96 -15.87
N GLU A 593 10.98 65.81 -16.28
CA GLU A 593 9.77 65.20 -15.73
C GLU A 593 10.07 63.70 -15.57
N GLY A 594 10.09 63.22 -14.31
CA GLY A 594 10.03 61.80 -13.90
C GLY A 594 10.97 60.77 -14.56
N ILE A 595 12.02 60.35 -13.84
CA ILE A 595 12.90 59.19 -14.13
C ILE A 595 12.58 58.10 -13.07
N THR A 596 12.39 56.78 -13.29
CA THR A 596 12.32 55.88 -14.45
C THR A 596 11.50 54.62 -14.10
N VAL A 597 11.10 53.90 -15.17
CA VAL A 597 10.46 52.57 -15.25
C VAL A 597 11.31 51.46 -14.61
N VAL A 598 10.70 50.67 -13.72
CA VAL A 598 11.27 49.39 -13.24
C VAL A 598 10.93 48.29 -14.26
N LYS A 599 11.91 47.77 -14.98
CA LYS A 599 11.74 46.53 -15.74
C LYS A 599 11.94 45.35 -14.80
N GLN A 600 10.84 44.68 -14.48
CA GLN A 600 10.85 43.43 -13.73
C GLN A 600 11.47 42.33 -14.62
N ASP A 601 12.50 41.63 -14.13
CA ASP A 601 12.98 40.39 -14.76
C ASP A 601 11.88 39.32 -14.59
N PRO A 602 11.28 38.77 -15.67
CA PRO A 602 10.14 37.84 -15.57
C PRO A 602 10.46 36.49 -14.93
N LYS A 603 11.72 36.22 -14.57
CA LYS A 603 12.19 34.88 -14.18
C LYS A 603 12.00 34.50 -12.70
N LYS A 604 11.22 35.24 -11.92
CA LYS A 604 10.98 34.95 -10.48
C LYS A 604 9.52 34.92 -10.03
N ASP A 605 8.57 34.77 -10.95
CA ASP A 605 7.13 34.63 -10.63
C ASP A 605 6.69 33.15 -10.50
N ASP A 606 7.49 32.32 -9.83
CA ASP A 606 7.10 30.93 -9.50
C ASP A 606 6.24 30.84 -8.22
N VAL A 607 5.40 31.84 -7.94
CA VAL A 607 4.28 31.61 -7.02
C VAL A 607 3.17 30.91 -7.79
N VAL A 608 3.31 29.59 -7.83
CA VAL A 608 2.30 28.67 -8.34
C VAL A 608 1.06 28.75 -7.46
N SER A 609 0.12 29.63 -7.82
CA SER A 609 -1.24 29.45 -7.36
C SER A 609 -1.92 28.39 -8.20
N GLU A 610 -2.43 27.35 -7.54
CA GLU A 610 -3.23 26.29 -8.15
C GLU A 610 -4.69 26.38 -7.69
N LEU A 611 -5.65 25.98 -8.52
CA LEU A 611 -7.05 25.93 -8.11
C LEU A 611 -7.25 24.80 -7.08
N LEU A 612 -7.91 25.09 -5.96
CA LEU A 612 -8.16 24.10 -4.89
C LEU A 612 -8.89 22.86 -5.44
N SER A 613 -9.86 23.02 -6.34
CA SER A 613 -10.59 21.88 -6.90
C SER A 613 -9.70 20.99 -7.77
N GLU A 614 -8.84 21.58 -8.62
CA GLU A 614 -7.86 20.83 -9.43
C GLU A 614 -6.88 20.08 -8.51
N PHE A 615 -6.48 20.72 -7.42
CA PHE A 615 -5.58 20.12 -6.44
C PHE A 615 -6.21 18.90 -5.76
N LEU A 616 -7.45 19.04 -5.29
CA LEU A 616 -8.20 17.99 -4.59
C LEU A 616 -8.55 16.78 -5.49
N GLU A 617 -8.62 16.97 -6.81
CA GLU A 617 -8.78 15.85 -7.76
C GLU A 617 -7.53 14.96 -7.83
N ARG A 618 -6.34 15.56 -7.66
CA ARG A 618 -5.05 14.85 -7.78
C ARG A 618 -4.47 14.43 -6.44
N LYS A 619 -4.81 15.15 -5.37
CA LYS A 619 -4.23 14.98 -4.03
C LYS A 619 -5.35 14.91 -2.99
N SER A 620 -5.32 13.86 -2.19
CA SER A 620 -6.22 13.68 -1.04
C SER A 620 -5.44 13.85 0.28
N GLY A 621 -6.17 14.04 1.37
CA GLY A 621 -5.60 14.10 2.72
C GLY A 621 -5.25 15.50 3.23
N LEU A 622 -5.71 16.58 2.57
CA LEU A 622 -5.62 17.93 3.14
C LEU A 622 -6.41 17.98 4.46
N GLU A 623 -5.71 18.31 5.54
CA GLU A 623 -6.30 18.37 6.88
C GLU A 623 -5.93 19.67 7.61
N HIS A 624 -6.91 20.27 8.29
CA HIS A 624 -6.65 21.43 9.12
C HIS A 624 -6.03 21.00 10.46
N VAL A 625 -4.80 21.42 10.72
CA VAL A 625 -4.04 21.14 11.95
C VAL A 625 -3.30 22.36 12.52
N ALA A 626 -3.53 23.56 11.97
CA ALA A 626 -2.88 24.83 12.37
C ALA A 626 -1.33 24.81 12.30
N GLY A 627 -0.79 24.14 11.29
CA GLY A 627 0.65 23.96 11.10
C GLY A 627 0.99 22.79 10.19
N VAL A 628 2.21 22.27 10.30
CA VAL A 628 2.72 21.19 9.45
C VAL A 628 3.79 20.36 10.17
N GLU A 629 3.82 19.06 9.90
CA GLU A 629 4.88 18.16 10.38
C GLU A 629 6.18 18.34 9.57
N PRO A 630 7.35 18.00 10.12
CA PRO A 630 8.57 17.85 9.33
C PRO A 630 8.35 16.90 8.15
N GLY A 631 8.72 17.33 6.94
CA GLY A 631 8.48 16.59 5.70
C GLY A 631 7.06 16.73 5.14
N GLY A 632 6.20 17.58 5.72
CA GLY A 632 4.86 17.86 5.22
C GLY A 632 4.77 19.10 4.32
N THR A 633 3.55 19.40 3.82
CA THR A 633 3.25 20.60 3.03
C THR A 633 2.18 21.44 3.69
N PHE A 634 2.47 22.72 3.93
CA PHE A 634 1.54 23.72 4.45
C PHE A 634 0.84 24.45 3.30
N ALA A 635 -0.48 24.36 3.25
CA ALA A 635 -1.30 24.93 2.18
C ALA A 635 -2.10 26.14 2.69
N LEU A 636 -1.87 27.30 2.08
CA LEU A 636 -2.66 28.51 2.31
C LEU A 636 -3.82 28.57 1.31
N ILE A 637 -5.06 28.72 1.78
CA ILE A 637 -6.24 28.87 0.93
C ILE A 637 -6.64 30.34 0.87
N TYR A 638 -6.88 30.88 -0.33
CA TYR A 638 -7.34 32.26 -0.54
C TYR A 638 -8.45 32.35 -1.60
N ASN A 639 -9.20 33.46 -1.61
CA ASN A 639 -10.40 33.54 -2.46
C ASN A 639 -10.09 33.69 -3.96
N SER A 640 -9.41 34.77 -4.34
CA SER A 640 -9.09 35.10 -5.73
C SER A 640 -7.91 36.07 -5.82
N GLU A 641 -7.44 36.41 -7.02
CA GLU A 641 -6.38 37.41 -7.19
C GLU A 641 -6.81 38.84 -6.79
N THR A 642 -8.12 39.14 -6.86
CA THR A 642 -8.66 40.43 -6.40
C THR A 642 -8.93 40.43 -4.90
N GLU A 643 -9.37 39.31 -4.34
CA GLU A 643 -9.58 39.08 -2.91
C GLU A 643 -8.49 38.13 -2.41
N ASN A 644 -7.28 38.66 -2.31
CA ASN A 644 -6.05 37.90 -2.15
C ASN A 644 -5.68 37.58 -0.70
N GLN A 645 -6.62 37.65 0.23
CA GLN A 645 -6.37 37.38 1.65
C GLN A 645 -6.42 35.88 1.93
N VAL A 646 -5.55 35.40 2.82
CA VAL A 646 -5.59 34.03 3.31
C VAL A 646 -6.84 33.84 4.18
N LEU A 647 -7.63 32.82 3.84
CA LEU A 647 -8.89 32.48 4.48
C LEU A 647 -8.75 31.32 5.46
N ALA A 648 -7.95 30.31 5.10
CA ALA A 648 -7.70 29.15 5.93
C ALA A 648 -6.34 28.50 5.61
N ASP A 649 -5.87 27.62 6.48
CA ASP A 649 -4.73 26.74 6.22
C ASP A 649 -5.05 25.26 6.39
N PHE A 650 -4.32 24.43 5.64
CA PHE A 650 -4.38 22.97 5.68
C PHE A 650 -2.97 22.40 5.57
N SER A 651 -2.82 21.12 5.91
CA SER A 651 -1.56 20.39 5.87
C SER A 651 -1.72 19.10 5.07
N LEU A 652 -0.64 18.70 4.39
CA LEU A 652 -0.43 17.34 3.89
C LEU A 652 0.71 16.69 4.67
N PRO A 653 0.60 15.40 5.02
CA PRO A 653 1.62 14.66 5.76
C PRO A 653 2.82 14.24 4.88
N TYR A 654 3.01 14.89 3.72
CA TYR A 654 4.10 14.65 2.78
C TYR A 654 4.44 15.91 2.00
N LEU A 655 5.68 16.00 1.52
CA LEU A 655 6.12 17.02 0.59
C LEU A 655 5.36 16.85 -0.72
N CYS A 656 4.64 17.88 -1.10
CA CYS A 656 3.87 17.97 -2.32
C CYS A 656 4.41 19.12 -3.17
N CYS A 657 4.13 19.02 -4.45
CA CYS A 657 3.95 20.20 -5.28
C CYS A 657 5.24 20.83 -5.78
N SER A 658 6.29 20.03 -5.99
CA SER A 658 7.25 20.35 -7.04
C SER A 658 6.47 20.49 -8.35
N LYS A 659 6.20 21.72 -8.78
CA LYS A 659 5.67 21.94 -10.13
C LYS A 659 6.67 21.31 -11.10
N LYS A 660 6.12 20.47 -11.97
CA LYS A 660 6.74 19.34 -12.67
C LYS A 660 6.84 18.09 -11.79
N ASP A 661 5.76 17.30 -11.76
CA ASP A 661 5.97 15.99 -12.37
C ASP A 661 6.36 16.33 -13.80
N PRO A 662 7.65 16.18 -14.20
CA PRO A 662 8.03 16.52 -15.55
C PRO A 662 7.06 15.79 -16.47
N ALA A 663 6.51 16.51 -17.47
CA ALA A 663 5.94 15.87 -18.63
C ALA A 663 6.90 14.75 -19.01
N PHE A 664 6.48 13.52 -18.74
CA PHE A 664 7.34 12.36 -18.83
C PHE A 664 6.74 11.48 -19.88
N LEU A 665 7.59 11.15 -20.84
CA LEU A 665 7.24 10.25 -21.92
C LEU A 665 8.35 9.22 -21.96
N SER A 666 7.99 7.95 -21.84
CA SER A 666 8.89 6.83 -22.01
C SER A 666 8.51 6.06 -23.25
N LEU A 667 9.53 5.79 -24.08
CA LEU A 667 9.41 5.01 -25.30
C LEU A 667 10.01 3.61 -25.06
N PRO A 668 9.31 2.52 -25.42
CA PRO A 668 9.86 1.17 -25.35
C PRO A 668 11.15 0.98 -26.18
N LYS A 669 11.30 1.76 -27.25
CA LYS A 669 12.47 1.81 -28.13
C LYS A 669 12.71 3.25 -28.56
N ASN A 670 13.97 3.64 -28.75
CA ASN A 670 14.36 4.98 -29.24
C ASN A 670 14.80 4.98 -30.72
N LYS A 671 14.78 3.82 -31.37
CA LYS A 671 15.07 3.63 -32.80
C LYS A 671 14.08 2.62 -33.37
N LEU A 672 13.48 2.95 -34.51
CA LEU A 672 12.56 2.07 -35.24
C LEU A 672 12.89 2.07 -36.73
N CYS A 673 12.47 1.00 -37.40
CA CYS A 673 12.46 0.92 -38.85
C CYS A 673 11.10 1.35 -39.40
N GLN A 674 11.06 1.88 -40.62
CA GLN A 674 9.86 2.40 -41.27
C GLN A 674 8.63 1.49 -41.20
N LYS A 675 8.81 0.15 -41.24
CA LYS A 675 7.71 -0.83 -41.19
C LYS A 675 7.70 -1.68 -39.93
N ASP A 676 8.25 -1.18 -38.82
CA ASP A 676 8.05 -1.79 -37.52
C ASP A 676 6.59 -1.56 -37.07
N ASP A 677 6.05 -2.46 -36.23
CA ASP A 677 4.70 -2.31 -35.67
C ASP A 677 4.58 -1.03 -34.81
N PRO A 678 3.39 -0.38 -34.76
CA PRO A 678 3.15 0.77 -33.89
C PRO A 678 3.45 0.47 -32.43
N ILE A 679 4.09 1.40 -31.72
CA ILE A 679 4.51 1.22 -30.33
C ILE A 679 3.66 2.06 -29.36
N ALA A 680 3.25 1.45 -28.25
CA ALA A 680 2.58 2.16 -27.16
C ALA A 680 3.59 3.01 -26.37
N MET A 681 3.22 4.25 -26.06
CA MET A 681 4.01 5.18 -25.27
C MET A 681 3.48 5.26 -23.83
N THR A 682 4.37 5.37 -22.85
CA THR A 682 3.96 5.63 -21.46
C THR A 682 4.08 7.11 -21.17
N ILE A 683 3.01 7.74 -20.69
CA ILE A 683 2.96 9.19 -20.43
C ILE A 683 2.53 9.51 -19.00
N VAL A 684 3.06 10.62 -18.47
CA VAL A 684 2.60 11.24 -17.22
C VAL A 684 2.37 12.74 -17.49
N PRO A 685 1.14 13.26 -17.24
CA PRO A 685 -0.06 12.55 -16.79
C PRO A 685 -0.68 11.64 -17.89
N LEU A 686 -1.47 10.64 -17.47
CA LEU A 686 -2.07 9.60 -18.33
C LEU A 686 -3.03 10.14 -19.42
N ASP A 687 -3.60 11.32 -19.21
CA ASP A 687 -4.50 12.01 -20.12
C ASP A 687 -3.80 13.06 -21.00
N GLY A 688 -2.47 13.16 -20.92
CA GLY A 688 -1.69 14.14 -21.67
C GLY A 688 -1.78 13.97 -23.19
N GLN A 689 -1.86 15.10 -23.91
CA GLN A 689 -1.81 15.13 -25.37
C GLN A 689 -0.36 15.04 -25.85
N VAL A 690 -0.04 14.02 -26.63
CA VAL A 690 1.30 13.83 -27.20
C VAL A 690 1.39 14.37 -28.63
N LYS A 691 2.39 15.21 -28.91
CA LYS A 691 2.71 15.67 -30.28
C LYS A 691 4.16 15.31 -30.61
N ALA A 692 4.41 14.93 -31.86
CA ALA A 692 5.74 14.62 -32.37
C ALA A 692 6.19 15.72 -33.35
N PHE A 693 7.48 16.05 -33.32
CA PHE A 693 8.07 17.12 -34.11
C PHE A 693 9.39 16.70 -34.74
N VAL A 694 9.69 17.23 -35.92
CA VAL A 694 11.02 17.17 -36.56
C VAL A 694 11.40 18.58 -36.97
N ASN A 695 12.56 19.07 -36.53
CA ASN A 695 13.03 20.45 -36.75
C ASN A 695 11.96 21.53 -36.41
N GLY A 696 11.15 21.29 -35.38
CA GLY A 696 10.08 22.20 -34.95
C GLY A 696 8.76 22.10 -35.73
N ALA A 697 8.68 21.29 -36.80
CA ALA A 697 7.45 21.04 -37.53
C ALA A 697 6.72 19.80 -36.96
N GLN A 698 5.44 19.93 -36.64
CA GLN A 698 4.63 18.82 -36.12
C GLN A 698 4.41 17.76 -37.22
N ILE A 699 4.55 16.48 -36.86
CA ILE A 699 4.30 15.34 -37.75
C ILE A 699 3.12 14.49 -37.24
N PRO A 700 2.30 13.90 -38.13
CA PRO A 700 1.11 13.14 -37.77
C PRO A 700 1.42 11.67 -37.44
N ALA A 701 2.48 11.41 -36.67
CA ALA A 701 2.96 10.04 -36.36
C ALA A 701 2.43 9.49 -35.02
N VAL A 702 1.57 10.24 -34.32
CA VAL A 702 1.01 9.86 -33.02
C VAL A 702 -0.51 9.79 -33.09
N THR A 703 -1.09 8.71 -32.59
CA THR A 703 -2.54 8.54 -32.42
C THR A 703 -2.87 8.24 -30.96
N GLN A 704 -4.04 8.67 -30.49
CA GLN A 704 -4.48 8.48 -29.09
C GLN A 704 -5.89 7.90 -29.07
N SER A 705 -6.08 6.80 -28.35
CA SER A 705 -7.39 6.15 -28.17
C SER A 705 -7.50 5.60 -26.75
N GLY A 706 -8.58 5.93 -26.03
CA GLY A 706 -8.83 5.43 -24.68
C GLY A 706 -7.76 5.80 -23.63
N GLY A 707 -7.07 6.94 -23.80
CA GLY A 707 -5.98 7.38 -22.92
C GLY A 707 -4.60 6.81 -23.26
N GLN A 708 -4.51 5.81 -24.14
CA GLN A 708 -3.23 5.26 -24.60
C GLN A 708 -2.73 5.99 -25.85
N SER A 709 -1.54 6.58 -25.77
CA SER A 709 -0.86 7.19 -26.93
C SER A 709 0.03 6.17 -27.63
N VAL A 710 -0.01 6.12 -28.97
CA VAL A 710 0.71 5.18 -29.83
C VAL A 710 1.48 5.93 -30.91
N PHE A 711 2.75 5.56 -31.11
CA PHE A 711 3.61 6.10 -32.17
C PHE A 711 3.71 5.09 -33.32
N ASP A 712 3.41 5.54 -34.53
CA ASP A 712 3.42 4.74 -35.76
C ASP A 712 4.55 5.20 -36.69
N PRO A 713 5.60 4.37 -36.91
CA PRO A 713 6.73 4.72 -37.77
C PRO A 713 6.36 4.81 -39.26
N GLU A 714 5.27 4.16 -39.71
CA GLU A 714 4.85 4.17 -41.13
C GLU A 714 4.22 5.53 -41.52
N LEU A 715 3.69 6.26 -40.54
CA LEU A 715 3.14 7.61 -40.72
C LEU A 715 4.22 8.70 -40.78
N VAL A 716 5.49 8.37 -40.52
CA VAL A 716 6.62 9.30 -40.64
C VAL A 716 6.94 9.53 -42.12
N ASN A 717 6.87 10.79 -42.56
CA ASN A 717 7.22 11.15 -43.93
C ASN A 717 8.68 10.82 -44.25
N ALA A 718 8.94 10.29 -45.45
CA ALA A 718 10.27 9.87 -45.88
C ALA A 718 11.35 10.95 -45.82
N ALA A 719 10.97 12.23 -45.92
CA ALA A 719 11.90 13.36 -45.76
C ALA A 719 12.51 13.45 -44.35
N TYR A 720 11.87 12.85 -43.34
CA TYR A 720 12.30 12.90 -41.94
C TYR A 720 13.05 11.65 -41.47
N PHE A 721 13.25 10.64 -42.33
CA PHE A 721 14.00 9.46 -41.94
C PHE A 721 15.45 9.79 -41.56
N GLY A 722 15.93 9.19 -40.47
CA GLY A 722 17.26 9.44 -39.90
C GLY A 722 17.40 10.76 -39.12
N GLN A 723 16.34 11.58 -39.06
CA GLN A 723 16.32 12.79 -38.25
C GLN A 723 15.77 12.52 -36.85
N THR A 724 16.19 13.33 -35.87
CA THR A 724 15.68 13.23 -34.50
C THR A 724 14.24 13.75 -34.43
N ILE A 725 13.34 12.87 -34.01
CA ILE A 725 11.96 13.20 -33.66
C ILE A 725 11.93 13.51 -32.16
N THR A 726 11.40 14.68 -31.82
CA THR A 726 11.19 15.14 -30.44
C THR A 726 9.71 15.15 -30.11
N PHE A 727 9.36 15.05 -28.83
CA PHE A 727 7.97 14.99 -28.38
C PHE A 727 7.63 16.13 -27.43
N THR A 728 6.34 16.45 -27.35
CA THR A 728 5.77 17.21 -26.23
C THR A 728 4.61 16.43 -25.60
N VAL A 729 4.37 16.62 -24.31
CA VAL A 729 3.17 16.18 -23.60
C VAL A 729 2.50 17.42 -23.05
N ASN A 730 1.24 17.69 -23.43
CA ASN A 730 0.54 18.93 -23.09
C ASN A 730 1.33 20.21 -23.43
N ASP A 731 2.01 20.19 -24.58
CA ASP A 731 2.88 21.26 -25.10
C ASP A 731 4.19 21.50 -24.31
N ASP A 732 4.45 20.76 -23.24
CA ASP A 732 5.75 20.76 -22.56
C ASP A 732 6.74 19.79 -23.26
N PRO A 733 7.97 20.23 -23.56
CA PRO A 733 8.99 19.37 -24.18
C PRO A 733 9.47 18.29 -23.21
N VAL A 734 9.69 17.08 -23.74
CA VAL A 734 10.19 15.92 -22.98
C VAL A 734 11.54 15.45 -23.54
N GLU A 735 12.35 14.78 -22.70
CA GLU A 735 13.68 14.32 -23.12
C GLU A 735 13.65 13.15 -24.10
N ALA A 736 12.53 12.42 -24.19
CA ALA A 736 12.41 11.29 -25.10
C ALA A 736 12.59 11.72 -26.55
N GLN A 737 13.40 10.93 -27.27
CA GLN A 737 13.71 11.13 -28.67
C GLN A 737 13.57 9.81 -29.41
N MET A 738 13.16 9.90 -30.67
CA MET A 738 13.00 8.76 -31.58
C MET A 738 13.72 9.05 -32.88
N ILE A 739 14.31 8.02 -33.50
CA ILE A 739 14.76 8.09 -34.89
C ILE A 739 14.11 6.95 -35.66
N VAL A 740 13.41 7.28 -36.75
CA VAL A 740 12.87 6.29 -37.70
C VAL A 740 13.80 6.21 -38.90
N TYR A 741 14.28 5.02 -39.23
CA TYR A 741 15.13 4.79 -40.38
C TYR A 741 14.34 4.14 -41.53
N ALA A 742 14.64 4.59 -42.75
CA ALA A 742 14.12 3.98 -43.96
C ALA A 742 14.51 2.50 -44.03
N GLN A 743 13.60 1.65 -44.50
CA GLN A 743 13.98 0.29 -44.87
C GLN A 743 14.83 0.30 -46.16
N PRO A 744 15.77 -0.64 -46.30
CA PRO A 744 16.50 -0.82 -47.56
C PRO A 744 15.53 -1.05 -48.72
N ASN A 745 15.76 -0.35 -49.83
CA ASN A 745 14.96 -0.45 -51.04
C ASN A 745 15.86 -0.80 -52.23
N VAL A 746 16.05 -2.09 -52.45
CA VAL A 746 16.69 -2.66 -53.64
C VAL A 746 15.69 -3.51 -54.42
N SER A 747 16.01 -3.80 -55.68
CA SER A 747 15.29 -4.75 -56.52
C SER A 747 16.19 -5.94 -56.84
N VAL A 748 15.66 -7.16 -56.72
CA VAL A 748 16.38 -8.40 -57.04
C VAL A 748 15.55 -9.25 -58.00
N THR A 749 16.18 -9.70 -59.08
CA THR A 749 15.57 -10.61 -60.06
C THR A 749 16.54 -11.72 -60.45
N THR A 750 16.00 -12.88 -60.82
CA THR A 750 16.78 -13.97 -61.39
C THR A 750 17.18 -13.62 -62.83
N GLY A 751 18.47 -13.75 -63.14
CA GLY A 751 19.08 -13.55 -64.44
C GLY A 751 19.26 -14.85 -65.23
N THR A 752 20.35 -14.94 -65.99
CA THR A 752 20.65 -16.08 -66.86
C THR A 752 21.05 -17.32 -66.06
N VAL A 753 20.57 -18.48 -66.50
CA VAL A 753 21.03 -19.80 -66.06
C VAL A 753 21.97 -20.35 -67.13
N SER A 754 23.18 -20.75 -66.73
CA SER A 754 24.18 -21.35 -67.62
C SER A 754 24.71 -22.65 -67.03
N TYR A 755 25.04 -23.60 -67.90
CA TYR A 755 25.66 -24.87 -67.53
C TYR A 755 27.10 -24.89 -68.03
N ASP A 756 27.98 -25.59 -67.33
CA ASP A 756 29.41 -25.66 -67.68
C ASP A 756 29.61 -26.23 -69.09
N ALA A 757 30.60 -25.66 -69.81
CA ALA A 757 31.00 -26.18 -71.11
C ALA A 757 31.73 -27.54 -70.98
N PRO A 758 31.65 -28.44 -71.98
CA PRO A 758 32.30 -29.74 -71.91
C PRO A 758 33.82 -29.62 -71.68
N THR A 759 34.33 -30.30 -70.65
CA THR A 759 35.75 -30.33 -70.28
C THR A 759 36.41 -31.64 -70.71
N MET A 760 37.73 -31.61 -70.94
CA MET A 760 38.54 -32.80 -71.23
C MET A 760 39.05 -33.52 -69.97
N ASP A 761 38.71 -33.02 -68.78
CA ASP A 761 39.04 -33.67 -67.51
C ASP A 761 38.29 -35.01 -67.39
N GLU A 762 39.06 -36.06 -67.12
CA GLU A 762 38.59 -37.43 -67.05
C GLU A 762 37.65 -37.73 -65.88
N ASN A 763 37.60 -36.85 -64.87
CA ASN A 763 36.76 -36.94 -63.68
C ASN A 763 35.60 -35.91 -63.66
N ALA A 764 35.51 -35.04 -64.67
CA ALA A 764 34.51 -33.98 -64.66
C ALA A 764 33.14 -34.49 -65.11
N ASN A 765 32.24 -34.63 -64.13
CA ASN A 765 30.82 -34.88 -64.34
C ASN A 765 29.96 -33.61 -64.30
N ASN A 766 30.57 -32.43 -64.11
CA ASN A 766 29.99 -31.11 -63.83
C ASN A 766 28.56 -30.92 -64.36
N PRO A 767 27.54 -31.35 -63.60
CA PRO A 767 26.15 -31.20 -63.98
C PRO A 767 25.60 -29.82 -63.58
N ASP A 768 26.43 -29.02 -62.91
CA ASP A 768 26.05 -27.85 -62.14
C ASP A 768 25.53 -26.72 -63.02
N ALA A 769 24.68 -25.88 -62.42
CA ALA A 769 24.16 -24.68 -63.05
C ALA A 769 24.67 -23.45 -62.32
N THR A 770 25.26 -22.52 -63.07
CA THR A 770 25.54 -21.18 -62.56
C THR A 770 24.34 -20.29 -62.84
N VAL A 771 23.74 -19.75 -61.77
CA VAL A 771 22.61 -18.81 -61.83
C VAL A 771 23.10 -17.42 -61.48
N GLU A 772 22.77 -16.44 -62.33
CA GLU A 772 22.96 -15.02 -62.03
C GLU A 772 21.74 -14.44 -61.29
N PHE A 773 21.98 -13.65 -60.25
CA PHE A 773 21.01 -12.82 -59.56
C PHE A 773 21.36 -11.35 -59.79
N ASN A 774 20.47 -10.62 -60.46
CA ASN A 774 20.65 -9.20 -60.74
C ASN A 774 20.09 -8.40 -59.57
N VAL A 775 20.93 -7.57 -58.94
CA VAL A 775 20.51 -6.67 -57.86
C VAL A 775 20.73 -5.24 -58.33
N THR A 776 19.71 -4.40 -58.18
CA THR A 776 19.75 -2.99 -58.58
C THR A 776 19.22 -2.11 -57.46
N GLY A 777 19.85 -0.95 -57.25
CA GLY A 777 19.53 -0.02 -56.18
C GLY A 777 20.77 0.76 -55.73
N ASP A 778 20.62 1.62 -54.73
CA ASP A 778 21.76 2.22 -54.03
C ASP A 778 22.26 1.24 -52.96
N PHE A 779 23.54 0.86 -53.02
CA PHE A 779 24.15 -0.11 -52.11
C PHE A 779 24.90 0.54 -50.95
N THR A 780 24.94 1.87 -50.91
CA THR A 780 25.72 2.62 -49.92
C THR A 780 25.27 2.28 -48.50
N GLY A 781 26.18 1.73 -47.69
CA GLY A 781 25.92 1.37 -46.30
C GLY A 781 24.94 0.20 -46.11
N LEU A 782 24.72 -0.62 -47.15
CA LEU A 782 23.91 -1.83 -47.07
C LEU A 782 24.78 -3.09 -46.96
N THR A 783 24.31 -4.05 -46.17
CA THR A 783 24.83 -5.41 -46.09
C THR A 783 23.81 -6.39 -46.67
N PHE A 784 24.30 -7.42 -47.37
CA PHE A 784 23.49 -8.37 -48.10
C PHE A 784 23.74 -9.77 -47.53
N THR A 785 22.67 -10.48 -47.18
CA THR A 785 22.72 -11.86 -46.70
C THR A 785 21.95 -12.76 -47.66
N TRP A 786 22.63 -13.74 -48.24
CA TRP A 786 22.07 -14.64 -49.26
C TRP A 786 21.84 -16.03 -48.70
N ASN A 787 20.65 -16.57 -48.95
CA ASN A 787 20.31 -17.97 -48.77
C ASN A 787 19.81 -18.54 -50.11
N PHE A 788 20.53 -19.48 -50.69
CA PHE A 788 20.24 -20.03 -52.02
C PHE A 788 19.36 -21.28 -52.02
N ASP A 789 18.97 -21.78 -50.84
CA ASP A 789 18.09 -22.94 -50.65
C ASP A 789 18.66 -24.29 -51.14
N ASP A 790 19.98 -24.40 -51.26
CA ASP A 790 20.69 -25.60 -51.77
C ASP A 790 21.59 -26.28 -50.72
N ASN A 791 21.39 -25.95 -49.44
CA ASN A 791 22.20 -26.35 -48.29
C ASN A 791 23.63 -25.79 -48.28
N THR A 792 23.97 -24.84 -49.15
CA THR A 792 25.21 -24.07 -48.97
C THR A 792 25.11 -23.14 -47.75
N PRO A 793 26.22 -22.85 -47.05
CA PRO A 793 26.21 -21.93 -45.93
C PRO A 793 25.66 -20.55 -46.33
N ILE A 794 24.83 -19.97 -45.46
CA ILE A 794 24.29 -18.62 -45.64
C ILE A 794 25.46 -17.64 -45.78
N GLN A 795 25.47 -16.88 -46.88
CA GLN A 795 26.53 -15.93 -47.17
C GLN A 795 26.18 -14.58 -46.56
N HIS A 796 26.93 -14.16 -45.55
CA HIS A 796 26.72 -12.91 -44.85
C HIS A 796 27.57 -11.78 -45.42
N ASN A 797 27.00 -10.58 -45.46
CA ASN A 797 27.67 -9.33 -45.81
C ASN A 797 28.32 -9.31 -47.20
N GLU A 798 27.75 -10.03 -48.15
CA GLU A 798 28.31 -10.15 -49.49
C GLU A 798 27.58 -9.25 -50.50
N ALA A 799 28.10 -8.04 -50.68
CA ALA A 799 27.53 -7.06 -51.59
C ALA A 799 27.72 -7.49 -53.06
N PRO A 800 26.64 -7.52 -53.87
CA PRO A 800 26.75 -7.81 -55.29
C PRO A 800 27.37 -6.63 -56.04
N ALA A 801 28.31 -6.88 -56.94
CA ALA A 801 28.77 -5.88 -57.91
C ALA A 801 27.74 -5.74 -59.06
N ASN A 802 26.51 -5.37 -58.71
CA ASN A 802 25.27 -5.40 -59.52
C ASN A 802 24.79 -6.80 -59.94
N LYS A 803 25.64 -7.82 -59.76
CA LYS A 803 25.35 -9.22 -60.03
C LYS A 803 25.91 -10.10 -58.91
N LYS A 804 25.19 -11.16 -58.57
CA LYS A 804 25.65 -12.25 -57.71
C LYS A 804 25.48 -13.57 -58.46
N THR A 805 26.55 -14.33 -58.59
CA THR A 805 26.52 -15.68 -59.18
C THR A 805 26.53 -16.71 -58.08
N HIS A 806 25.72 -17.76 -58.24
CA HIS A 806 25.78 -18.94 -57.38
C HIS A 806 25.78 -20.21 -58.24
N VAL A 807 26.65 -21.15 -57.88
CA VAL A 807 26.76 -22.44 -58.54
C VAL A 807 25.93 -23.46 -57.76
N TYR A 808 24.85 -23.92 -58.36
CA TYR A 808 24.04 -24.98 -57.81
C TYR A 808 24.66 -26.32 -58.16
N GLN A 809 25.02 -27.09 -57.13
CA GLN A 809 25.52 -28.45 -57.28
C GLN A 809 24.37 -29.38 -57.69
N LEU A 810 24.44 -29.96 -58.88
CA LEU A 810 23.35 -30.76 -59.47
C LEU A 810 23.77 -32.22 -59.69
N VAL A 811 22.86 -33.02 -60.25
CA VAL A 811 23.15 -34.38 -60.72
C VAL A 811 22.75 -34.45 -62.19
N ALA A 812 23.60 -35.04 -63.02
CA ALA A 812 23.38 -35.09 -64.47
C ALA A 812 22.06 -35.80 -64.79
N GLY A 813 21.16 -35.12 -65.51
CA GLY A 813 19.84 -35.63 -65.91
C GLY A 813 18.73 -35.47 -64.86
N GLU A 814 19.02 -35.05 -63.62
CA GLU A 814 18.01 -34.83 -62.55
C GLU A 814 17.57 -33.36 -62.49
N GLU A 815 16.27 -33.10 -62.28
CA GLU A 815 15.70 -31.75 -62.09
C GLU A 815 15.37 -31.47 -60.61
N LYS A 816 15.77 -30.30 -60.09
CA LYS A 816 15.49 -29.84 -58.71
C LYS A 816 14.97 -28.40 -58.68
N THR A 817 14.21 -28.05 -57.62
CA THR A 817 13.65 -26.70 -57.40
C THR A 817 14.26 -26.03 -56.16
N PHE A 818 14.63 -24.76 -56.24
CA PHE A 818 15.25 -23.95 -55.17
C PHE A 818 14.51 -22.62 -54.95
N ASN A 819 14.45 -22.10 -53.72
CA ASN A 819 13.75 -20.86 -53.34
C ASN A 819 14.68 -19.84 -52.67
N PRO A 820 15.46 -19.07 -53.46
CA PRO A 820 16.46 -18.16 -52.90
C PRO A 820 15.83 -16.98 -52.16
N ILE A 821 16.50 -16.53 -51.11
CA ILE A 821 16.13 -15.37 -50.30
C ILE A 821 17.34 -14.44 -50.19
N LEU A 822 17.10 -13.15 -50.42
CA LEU A 822 18.04 -12.08 -50.14
C LEU A 822 17.50 -11.23 -48.97
N THR A 823 18.30 -11.08 -47.91
CA THR A 823 18.03 -10.13 -46.83
C THR A 823 18.99 -8.96 -46.93
N VAL A 824 18.47 -7.75 -47.08
CA VAL A 824 19.29 -6.53 -47.17
C VAL A 824 19.10 -5.74 -45.90
N THR A 825 20.18 -5.33 -45.26
CA THR A 825 20.16 -4.59 -43.98
C THR A 825 20.98 -3.31 -44.14
N ASN A 826 20.48 -2.16 -43.69
CA ASN A 826 21.24 -0.92 -43.67
C ASN A 826 22.14 -0.80 -42.42
N ALA A 827 23.02 0.20 -42.40
CA ALA A 827 23.90 0.50 -41.27
C ALA A 827 23.17 0.74 -39.93
N ASN A 828 21.87 1.04 -39.95
CA ASN A 828 21.05 1.27 -38.75
C ASN A 828 20.32 0.01 -38.25
N GLY A 829 20.53 -1.13 -38.91
CA GLY A 829 19.95 -2.42 -38.52
C GLY A 829 18.56 -2.71 -39.10
N CYS A 830 18.04 -1.85 -40.00
CA CYS A 830 16.76 -2.11 -40.65
C CYS A 830 16.93 -3.05 -41.84
N SER A 831 16.14 -4.13 -41.85
CA SER A 831 16.22 -5.18 -42.87
C SER A 831 14.97 -5.26 -43.74
N THR A 832 15.17 -5.55 -45.02
CA THR A 832 14.12 -5.96 -45.97
C THR A 832 14.43 -7.36 -46.49
N VAL A 833 13.44 -8.26 -46.44
CA VAL A 833 13.57 -9.64 -46.94
C VAL A 833 12.92 -9.74 -48.33
N TYR A 834 13.72 -10.10 -49.32
CA TYR A 834 13.31 -10.32 -50.70
C TYR A 834 13.25 -11.82 -50.98
N LYS A 835 12.04 -12.35 -51.18
CA LYS A 835 11.82 -13.73 -51.60
C LYS A 835 11.82 -13.81 -53.12
N LEU A 836 12.75 -14.55 -53.71
CA LEU A 836 12.88 -14.65 -55.16
C LEU A 836 11.93 -15.72 -55.73
N ALA A 837 11.69 -15.66 -57.04
CA ALA A 837 10.91 -16.68 -57.75
C ALA A 837 11.62 -18.05 -57.69
N PRO A 838 10.88 -19.18 -57.57
CA PRO A 838 11.48 -20.52 -57.53
C PRO A 838 12.29 -20.85 -58.78
N LEU A 839 13.49 -21.41 -58.60
CA LEU A 839 14.40 -21.83 -59.66
C LEU A 839 14.28 -23.33 -59.92
N LYS A 840 13.95 -23.74 -61.16
CA LYS A 840 13.97 -25.15 -61.58
C LYS A 840 15.21 -25.41 -62.45
N LEU A 841 16.11 -26.28 -62.01
CA LEU A 841 17.40 -26.54 -62.65
C LEU A 841 17.57 -28.04 -62.92
N LYS A 842 18.04 -28.43 -64.12
CA LYS A 842 18.26 -29.83 -64.52
C LYS A 842 19.72 -30.05 -64.90
N GLY A 843 20.41 -30.95 -64.21
CA GLY A 843 21.86 -31.09 -64.40
C GLY A 843 22.27 -31.58 -65.80
N GLN A 844 23.34 -31.03 -66.37
CA GLN A 844 23.78 -31.35 -67.74
C GLN A 844 25.27 -31.72 -67.83
N SER A 845 25.59 -32.92 -68.30
CA SER A 845 26.97 -33.32 -68.65
C SER A 845 26.97 -34.34 -69.79
N THR A 846 27.39 -33.93 -70.98
CA THR A 846 27.38 -34.79 -72.18
C THR A 846 28.16 -36.09 -71.98
N ILE A 847 29.34 -36.04 -71.33
CA ILE A 847 30.16 -37.24 -71.05
C ILE A 847 29.45 -38.15 -70.04
N ALA A 848 28.93 -37.59 -68.94
CA ALA A 848 28.26 -38.38 -67.91
C ALA A 848 27.00 -39.06 -68.44
N CYS A 849 26.20 -38.34 -69.24
CA CYS A 849 24.96 -38.86 -69.80
C CYS A 849 25.20 -39.92 -70.90
N LEU A 850 26.29 -39.81 -71.67
CA LEU A 850 26.69 -40.82 -72.65
C LEU A 850 27.34 -42.05 -72.02
N SER A 851 28.03 -41.90 -70.89
CA SER A 851 28.75 -43.01 -70.26
C SER A 851 27.76 -44.02 -69.70
N GLY A 852 27.82 -45.28 -70.16
CA GLY A 852 26.85 -46.31 -69.81
C GLY A 852 25.50 -46.16 -70.52
N MET A 853 25.35 -45.18 -71.41
CA MET A 853 24.15 -45.03 -72.24
C MET A 853 23.95 -46.28 -73.08
N ARG A 854 22.73 -46.80 -73.08
CA ARG A 854 22.35 -48.00 -73.82
C ARG A 854 21.68 -47.55 -75.10
N VAL A 855 22.28 -47.91 -76.23
CA VAL A 855 21.70 -47.72 -77.56
C VAL A 855 21.26 -49.09 -78.06
N VAL A 856 19.95 -49.23 -78.24
CA VAL A 856 19.31 -50.49 -78.61
C VAL A 856 18.79 -50.34 -80.03
N ILE A 857 19.35 -51.14 -80.95
CA ILE A 857 18.95 -51.17 -82.37
C ILE A 857 18.17 -52.45 -82.61
N GLN A 858 16.97 -52.32 -83.18
CA GLN A 858 16.01 -53.43 -83.29
C GLN A 858 15.51 -53.60 -84.72
N TYR A 859 15.40 -54.86 -85.12
CA TYR A 859 14.55 -55.32 -86.21
C TYR A 859 13.32 -56.02 -85.61
N ARG A 860 12.12 -55.56 -85.96
CA ARG A 860 10.86 -56.04 -85.37
C ARG A 860 10.02 -56.72 -86.44
N ASP A 861 10.08 -58.05 -86.43
CA ASP A 861 9.37 -58.91 -87.38
C ASP A 861 7.85 -58.64 -87.34
N LYS A 862 7.22 -58.56 -88.52
CA LYS A 862 5.79 -58.24 -88.75
C LYS A 862 5.32 -56.84 -88.32
N ILE A 863 6.16 -56.05 -87.65
CA ILE A 863 5.87 -54.64 -87.31
C ILE A 863 6.45 -53.72 -88.37
N ASP A 864 7.68 -53.98 -88.81
CA ASP A 864 8.37 -53.19 -89.83
C ASP A 864 8.00 -53.74 -91.23
N THR A 865 7.23 -52.99 -92.03
CA THR A 865 6.75 -53.42 -93.37
C THR A 865 7.78 -53.16 -94.47
N GLY A 866 7.99 -54.13 -95.38
CA GLY A 866 8.91 -53.99 -96.52
C GLY A 866 10.33 -54.55 -96.32
N HIS A 867 10.64 -55.07 -95.14
CA HIS A 867 11.91 -55.77 -94.87
C HIS A 867 11.80 -57.28 -95.15
N VAL A 868 12.63 -57.80 -96.08
CA VAL A 868 12.77 -59.25 -96.39
C VAL A 868 14.17 -59.77 -96.07
N CYS A 869 14.92 -59.05 -95.25
CA CYS A 869 16.31 -59.37 -94.96
C CYS A 869 16.44 -60.26 -93.73
N ASN A 870 17.13 -61.38 -93.90
CA ASN A 870 17.41 -62.31 -92.80
C ASN A 870 18.71 -61.97 -92.05
N ASP A 871 19.48 -60.98 -92.51
CA ASP A 871 20.80 -60.62 -91.95
C ASP A 871 21.25 -59.19 -92.31
N ALA A 872 21.47 -58.33 -91.31
CA ALA A 872 22.01 -56.98 -91.48
C ALA A 872 23.14 -56.65 -90.49
N THR A 873 24.17 -55.95 -90.96
CA THR A 873 25.32 -55.58 -90.13
C THR A 873 25.71 -54.11 -90.34
N PHE A 874 25.82 -53.36 -89.25
CA PHE A 874 26.11 -51.93 -89.22
C PHE A 874 27.27 -51.60 -88.30
N ASN A 875 27.88 -50.46 -88.54
CA ASN A 875 28.68 -49.71 -87.61
C ASN A 875 27.79 -48.64 -86.98
N LEU A 876 27.36 -48.84 -85.73
CA LEU A 876 26.85 -47.75 -84.91
C LEU A 876 28.00 -46.80 -84.62
N LYS A 877 27.84 -45.57 -85.07
CA LYS A 877 28.75 -44.47 -84.77
C LYS A 877 28.04 -43.42 -83.95
N GLY A 878 28.80 -42.71 -83.13
CA GLY A 878 28.38 -41.43 -82.55
C GLY A 878 29.44 -40.39 -82.88
N ASN A 879 29.01 -39.25 -83.45
CA ASN A 879 29.89 -38.24 -84.03
C ASN A 879 30.99 -38.88 -84.89
N ASN A 880 30.62 -39.69 -85.89
CA ASN A 880 31.56 -40.40 -86.79
C ASN A 880 32.55 -41.38 -86.13
N ILE A 881 32.45 -41.67 -84.83
CA ILE A 881 33.28 -42.64 -84.12
C ILE A 881 32.50 -43.94 -83.97
N VAL A 882 33.06 -45.06 -84.44
CA VAL A 882 32.45 -46.39 -84.23
C VAL A 882 32.45 -46.74 -82.73
N ILE A 883 31.28 -47.11 -82.21
CA ILE A 883 31.04 -47.41 -80.78
C ILE A 883 31.09 -48.93 -80.57
N GLY A 884 32.18 -49.48 -80.07
CA GLY A 884 32.32 -50.91 -79.78
C GLY A 884 31.54 -51.37 -78.53
N GLY A 885 31.36 -50.48 -77.56
CA GLY A 885 30.63 -50.73 -76.30
C GLY A 885 31.38 -51.63 -75.29
N VAL A 886 30.72 -51.94 -74.18
CA VAL A 886 31.34 -52.62 -73.00
C VAL A 886 31.80 -54.07 -73.28
N ASN A 887 31.36 -54.74 -74.34
CA ASN A 887 31.82 -56.10 -74.72
C ASN A 887 31.66 -56.34 -76.25
N PRO A 888 32.60 -55.84 -77.09
CA PRO A 888 32.52 -56.04 -78.54
C PRO A 888 32.73 -57.53 -78.87
N TYR A 889 31.91 -58.08 -79.75
CA TYR A 889 32.05 -59.49 -80.16
C TYR A 889 33.20 -59.64 -81.15
N PRO A 890 34.20 -60.49 -80.88
CA PRO A 890 35.35 -60.62 -81.76
C PRO A 890 35.02 -61.45 -83.02
N GLY A 891 35.46 -60.97 -84.18
CA GLY A 891 35.53 -61.78 -85.41
C GLY A 891 34.48 -61.54 -86.51
N PHE A 892 33.63 -60.50 -86.40
CA PHE A 892 32.60 -60.18 -87.41
C PHE A 892 32.78 -58.78 -88.03
N ILE A 893 32.17 -58.56 -89.19
CA ILE A 893 32.19 -57.27 -89.91
C ILE A 893 31.02 -56.41 -89.39
N GLY A 894 31.31 -55.32 -88.67
CA GLY A 894 30.31 -54.44 -88.04
C GLY A 894 30.13 -54.67 -86.53
N ASN A 895 29.73 -53.65 -85.77
CA ASN A 895 29.51 -53.72 -84.31
C ASN A 895 28.04 -53.98 -83.94
N VAL A 896 27.10 -53.71 -84.84
CA VAL A 896 25.67 -54.06 -84.72
C VAL A 896 25.37 -55.15 -85.73
N HIS A 897 24.90 -56.31 -85.25
CA HIS A 897 24.57 -57.44 -86.12
C HIS A 897 23.20 -58.01 -85.79
N LEU A 898 22.32 -58.05 -86.78
CA LEU A 898 20.92 -58.47 -86.69
C LEU A 898 20.70 -59.58 -87.72
N SER A 899 20.80 -60.85 -87.29
CA SER A 899 20.63 -62.01 -88.18
C SER A 899 19.67 -63.03 -87.58
N ASN A 900 18.79 -63.58 -88.41
CA ASN A 900 17.84 -64.64 -88.08
C ASN A 900 17.96 -65.85 -89.03
N THR A 901 19.08 -65.94 -89.77
CA THR A 901 19.36 -67.00 -90.76
C THR A 901 19.60 -68.38 -90.16
N ASN A 902 19.72 -68.51 -88.82
CA ASN A 902 20.15 -69.73 -88.12
C ASN A 902 21.50 -70.30 -88.62
N GLY A 903 22.33 -69.49 -89.29
CA GLY A 903 23.69 -69.87 -89.69
C GLY A 903 24.71 -69.61 -88.58
N ASN A 904 25.97 -69.97 -88.81
CA ASN A 904 27.07 -69.80 -87.85
C ASN A 904 27.34 -68.32 -87.45
N GLN A 905 26.68 -67.36 -88.11
CA GLN A 905 26.78 -65.93 -87.80
C GLN A 905 25.58 -65.40 -87.00
N ASP A 906 24.51 -66.20 -86.82
CA ASP A 906 23.32 -65.82 -86.05
C ASP A 906 23.68 -65.74 -84.55
N ARG A 907 23.55 -64.55 -83.96
CA ARG A 907 23.88 -64.30 -82.54
C ARG A 907 22.72 -64.66 -81.59
N HIS A 908 21.59 -65.15 -82.13
CA HIS A 908 20.37 -65.50 -81.40
C HIS A 908 19.86 -64.40 -80.45
N ASN A 909 20.18 -63.16 -80.78
CA ASN A 909 19.93 -61.95 -80.02
C ASN A 909 18.47 -61.50 -80.20
N ARG A 910 17.57 -62.23 -79.52
CA ARG A 910 16.12 -61.99 -79.51
C ARG A 910 15.72 -61.06 -78.37
N PRO A 911 14.74 -60.15 -78.60
CA PRO A 911 14.19 -59.33 -77.53
C PRO A 911 13.81 -60.17 -76.31
N THR A 912 14.07 -59.65 -75.12
CA THR A 912 13.85 -60.37 -73.87
C THR A 912 12.40 -60.86 -73.77
N GLY A 913 12.20 -62.18 -73.69
CA GLY A 913 10.88 -62.83 -73.62
C GLY A 913 10.35 -63.38 -74.94
N ASP A 914 11.04 -63.16 -76.07
CA ASP A 914 10.62 -63.66 -77.38
C ASP A 914 11.42 -64.91 -77.80
N THR A 915 10.73 -66.04 -77.95
CA THR A 915 11.34 -67.34 -78.30
C THR A 915 10.93 -67.86 -79.67
N THR A 916 10.06 -67.15 -80.40
CA THR A 916 9.48 -67.68 -81.65
C THR A 916 9.53 -66.71 -82.83
N SER A 917 9.68 -65.38 -82.62
CA SER A 917 9.67 -64.43 -83.72
C SER A 917 11.03 -64.28 -84.42
N ALA A 918 10.99 -63.75 -85.65
CA ALA A 918 12.18 -63.42 -86.41
C ALA A 918 12.83 -62.09 -85.98
N SER A 919 12.29 -61.39 -84.96
CA SER A 919 12.81 -60.13 -84.44
C SER A 919 14.19 -60.30 -83.83
N ARG A 920 15.06 -59.32 -84.05
CA ARG A 920 16.44 -59.33 -83.55
C ARG A 920 16.78 -57.95 -82.99
N TYR A 921 17.56 -57.90 -81.94
CA TYR A 921 18.08 -56.64 -81.43
C TYR A 921 19.55 -56.72 -81.08
N ASN A 922 20.21 -55.57 -81.06
CA ASN A 922 21.55 -55.44 -80.55
C ASN A 922 21.59 -54.23 -79.62
N GLU A 923 22.15 -54.42 -78.43
CA GLU A 923 22.37 -53.35 -77.46
C GLU A 923 23.87 -53.05 -77.39
N ILE A 924 24.20 -51.78 -77.53
CA ILE A 924 25.53 -51.25 -77.29
C ILE A 924 25.45 -50.34 -76.07
N ILE A 925 26.19 -50.70 -75.03
CA ILE A 925 26.39 -49.86 -73.86
C ILE A 925 27.67 -49.05 -74.11
N ILE A 926 27.52 -47.74 -74.28
CA ILE A 926 28.62 -46.83 -74.55
C ILE A 926 29.58 -46.82 -73.36
N THR A 927 30.86 -47.08 -73.60
CA THR A 927 31.89 -46.99 -72.56
C THR A 927 32.21 -45.53 -72.24
N GLN A 928 32.75 -45.26 -71.06
CA GLN A 928 33.19 -43.91 -70.69
C GLN A 928 34.26 -43.36 -71.66
N ALA A 929 35.15 -44.22 -72.19
CA ALA A 929 36.15 -43.81 -73.17
C ALA A 929 35.54 -43.37 -74.51
N GLU A 930 34.50 -44.08 -74.96
CA GLU A 930 33.74 -43.72 -76.17
C GLU A 930 32.92 -42.46 -75.96
N ALA A 931 32.25 -42.33 -74.82
CA ALA A 931 31.51 -41.13 -74.41
C ALA A 931 32.38 -39.88 -74.46
N LYS A 932 33.61 -39.96 -73.91
CA LYS A 932 34.62 -38.89 -73.98
C LYS A 932 34.96 -38.50 -75.42
N LYS A 933 35.26 -39.49 -76.26
CA LYS A 933 35.65 -39.26 -77.65
C LYS A 933 34.50 -38.62 -78.44
N MET A 934 33.27 -39.06 -78.23
CA MET A 934 32.07 -38.47 -78.86
C MET A 934 31.82 -37.05 -78.38
N ALA A 935 31.87 -36.81 -77.06
CA ALA A 935 31.67 -35.49 -76.47
C ALA A 935 32.71 -34.47 -76.96
N SER A 936 33.96 -34.89 -77.19
CA SER A 936 35.03 -34.01 -77.71
C SER A 936 34.78 -33.47 -79.13
N GLN A 937 33.84 -34.08 -79.87
CA GLN A 937 33.50 -33.67 -81.24
C GLN A 937 32.23 -32.82 -81.32
N THR A 938 31.62 -32.48 -80.18
CA THR A 938 30.45 -31.61 -80.12
C THR A 938 30.71 -30.38 -79.26
N SER A 939 30.35 -29.22 -79.79
CA SER A 939 30.42 -27.93 -79.08
C SER A 939 29.07 -27.48 -78.54
N ASP A 940 27.97 -28.09 -78.99
CA ASP A 940 26.61 -27.75 -78.57
C ASP A 940 25.98 -28.81 -77.63
N GLY A 941 26.74 -29.85 -77.27
CA GLY A 941 26.32 -30.92 -76.39
C GLY A 941 25.40 -31.96 -77.04
N PHE A 942 25.09 -31.82 -78.33
CA PHE A 942 24.33 -32.82 -79.10
C PHE A 942 25.28 -33.84 -79.73
N VAL A 943 24.88 -35.11 -79.66
CA VAL A 943 25.59 -36.23 -80.28
C VAL A 943 24.77 -36.75 -81.44
N GLU A 944 25.42 -36.92 -82.59
CA GLU A 944 24.86 -37.50 -83.79
C GLU A 944 25.19 -38.99 -83.84
N PHE A 945 24.19 -39.83 -83.56
CA PHE A 945 24.28 -41.27 -83.78
C PHE A 945 23.95 -41.60 -85.23
N SER A 946 24.76 -42.45 -85.86
CA SER A 946 24.51 -42.95 -87.21
C SER A 946 24.70 -44.47 -87.31
N LEU A 947 23.85 -45.14 -88.09
CA LEU A 947 24.04 -46.54 -88.45
C LEU A 947 24.56 -46.62 -89.88
N GLU A 948 25.83 -47.00 -90.03
CA GLU A 948 26.47 -47.12 -91.35
C GLU A 948 26.70 -48.58 -91.73
N CYS A 949 26.45 -48.96 -92.98
CA CYS A 949 26.69 -50.34 -93.44
C CYS A 949 28.17 -50.74 -93.28
N ALA A 950 28.44 -51.89 -92.65
CA ALA A 950 29.82 -52.35 -92.44
C ALA A 950 30.36 -53.26 -93.57
N LEU A 951 29.54 -53.67 -94.55
CA LEU A 951 29.98 -54.57 -95.64
C LEU A 951 30.77 -53.83 -96.77
N PRO A 952 31.88 -54.41 -97.26
CA PRO A 952 32.66 -53.85 -98.38
C PRO A 952 31.83 -53.74 -99.67
N PRO A 953 32.01 -52.69 -100.49
CA PRO A 953 31.14 -52.42 -101.64
C PRO A 953 31.01 -53.58 -102.64
N GLY A 954 32.08 -54.36 -102.86
CA GLY A 954 32.09 -55.48 -103.82
C GLY A 954 31.47 -56.79 -103.33
N ASN A 955 31.19 -56.92 -102.02
CA ASN A 955 30.69 -58.14 -101.39
C ASN A 955 29.28 -57.98 -100.82
N ARG A 956 28.52 -56.99 -101.27
CA ARG A 956 27.14 -56.78 -100.82
C ARG A 956 26.19 -57.71 -101.58
N PRO A 957 25.62 -58.77 -100.95
CA PRO A 957 24.49 -59.46 -101.55
C PRO A 957 23.31 -58.49 -101.72
N PRO A 958 22.27 -58.80 -102.53
CA PRO A 958 21.07 -57.96 -102.65
C PRO A 958 20.38 -57.67 -101.30
N THR A 959 20.64 -58.53 -100.31
CA THR A 959 20.20 -58.43 -98.91
C THR A 959 21.27 -57.87 -97.95
N GLY A 960 22.46 -57.52 -98.44
CA GLY A 960 23.59 -57.05 -97.63
C GLY A 960 23.57 -55.55 -97.41
N CYS A 961 22.98 -55.14 -96.29
CA CYS A 961 22.67 -53.76 -95.86
C CYS A 961 21.61 -53.03 -96.71
N HIS A 962 20.49 -52.65 -96.09
CA HIS A 962 19.50 -51.76 -96.70
C HIS A 962 19.62 -50.34 -96.14
N GLN A 963 19.17 -49.34 -96.90
CA GLN A 963 19.18 -47.93 -96.49
C GLN A 963 18.02 -47.56 -95.56
N ASP A 964 17.08 -48.47 -95.34
CA ASP A 964 15.90 -48.24 -94.50
C ASP A 964 16.18 -48.46 -93.01
N VAL A 965 15.40 -47.76 -92.19
CA VAL A 965 15.75 -47.32 -90.83
C VAL A 965 15.52 -48.40 -89.76
N ALA A 966 16.51 -48.66 -88.92
CA ALA A 966 16.34 -49.55 -87.76
C ALA A 966 15.68 -48.81 -86.57
N TYR A 967 14.70 -49.46 -85.91
CA TYR A 967 14.07 -48.89 -84.72
C TYR A 967 15.10 -48.75 -83.61
N THR A 968 15.26 -47.54 -83.08
CA THR A 968 16.31 -47.19 -82.13
C THR A 968 15.70 -46.70 -80.83
N GLU A 969 16.18 -47.25 -79.73
CA GLU A 969 15.91 -46.75 -78.39
C GLU A 969 17.21 -46.36 -77.71
N ILE A 970 17.21 -45.21 -77.02
CA ILE A 970 18.35 -44.71 -76.28
C ILE A 970 17.95 -44.49 -74.82
N PHE A 971 18.70 -45.09 -73.91
CA PHE A 971 18.50 -44.98 -72.47
C PHE A 971 19.73 -44.39 -71.82
N LEU A 972 19.53 -43.46 -70.89
CA LEU A 972 20.59 -43.10 -69.93
C LEU A 972 21.03 -44.34 -69.14
N ALA A 973 22.25 -44.33 -68.63
CA ALA A 973 22.77 -45.43 -67.81
C ALA A 973 21.79 -45.78 -66.68
N ASN A 974 21.48 -47.07 -66.53
CA ASN A 974 20.54 -47.61 -65.53
C ASN A 974 19.09 -47.12 -65.61
N ALA A 975 18.71 -46.31 -66.62
CA ALA A 975 17.34 -45.88 -66.82
C ALA A 975 16.50 -47.01 -67.45
N THR A 976 15.25 -47.13 -67.01
CA THR A 976 14.27 -48.09 -67.55
C THR A 976 13.38 -47.49 -68.65
N VAL A 977 13.33 -46.16 -68.75
CA VAL A 977 12.56 -45.42 -69.77
C VAL A 977 13.55 -44.77 -70.74
N PRO A 978 13.35 -44.91 -72.06
CA PRO A 978 14.26 -44.33 -73.03
C PRO A 978 14.07 -42.81 -73.10
N ILE A 979 15.17 -42.08 -73.24
CA ILE A 979 15.16 -40.65 -73.57
C ILE A 979 14.80 -40.42 -75.04
N TYR A 980 14.92 -41.46 -75.88
CA TYR A 980 14.47 -41.45 -77.26
C TYR A 980 14.02 -42.85 -77.69
N LYS A 981 12.90 -42.94 -78.41
CA LYS A 981 12.40 -44.17 -79.04
C LYS A 981 11.77 -43.84 -80.39
N GLY A 982 12.24 -44.43 -81.48
CA GLY A 982 11.73 -44.10 -82.82
C GLY A 982 12.59 -44.63 -83.96
N TYR A 983 12.25 -44.22 -85.19
CA TYR A 983 13.04 -44.50 -86.40
C TYR A 983 13.87 -43.26 -86.75
N PRO A 984 15.21 -43.29 -86.61
CA PRO A 984 16.10 -42.20 -87.01
C PRO A 984 16.01 -41.86 -88.52
N ASN A 985 15.90 -40.58 -88.88
CA ASN A 985 15.76 -40.20 -90.29
C ASN A 985 17.03 -40.54 -91.08
N GLY A 986 16.91 -41.38 -92.11
CA GLY A 986 18.05 -41.83 -92.93
C GLY A 986 19.14 -42.56 -92.14
N ASN A 987 18.80 -43.13 -90.97
CA ASN A 987 19.72 -43.73 -90.01
C ASN A 987 20.60 -42.76 -89.20
N PHE A 988 20.27 -41.46 -89.18
CA PHE A 988 20.94 -40.45 -88.36
C PHE A 988 20.01 -39.90 -87.26
N LEU A 989 20.53 -39.75 -86.04
CA LEU A 989 19.85 -39.16 -84.91
C LEU A 989 20.77 -38.19 -84.18
N LYS A 990 20.46 -36.89 -84.24
CA LYS A 990 21.14 -35.89 -83.42
C LYS A 990 20.33 -35.60 -82.16
N ILE A 991 20.90 -35.90 -81.00
CA ILE A 991 20.20 -35.84 -79.70
C ILE A 991 21.10 -35.27 -78.60
N ASN A 992 20.55 -34.47 -77.69
CA ASN A 992 21.23 -34.12 -76.45
C ASN A 992 21.08 -35.30 -75.47
N PRO A 993 22.19 -35.93 -75.06
CA PRO A 993 22.14 -37.18 -74.30
C PRO A 993 21.58 -37.01 -72.89
N CYS A 994 21.56 -35.82 -72.30
CA CYS A 994 21.03 -35.59 -70.95
C CYS A 994 19.54 -35.19 -70.94
N THR A 995 19.12 -34.45 -71.96
CA THR A 995 17.76 -33.88 -72.00
C THR A 995 16.80 -34.69 -72.87
N GLY A 996 17.32 -35.51 -73.79
CA GLY A 996 16.52 -36.27 -74.77
C GLY A 996 16.00 -35.43 -75.93
N VAL A 997 16.32 -34.12 -75.96
CA VAL A 997 15.90 -33.22 -77.04
C VAL A 997 16.62 -33.61 -78.34
N THR A 998 15.86 -33.80 -79.42
CA THR A 998 16.37 -34.12 -80.76
C THR A 998 16.42 -32.90 -81.67
N LYS A 999 17.32 -32.88 -82.65
CA LYS A 999 17.44 -31.83 -83.67
C LYS A 999 17.28 -32.37 -85.08
#